data_AF-A0A9W3DC40-F1
#
_entry.id   AF-A0A9W3DC40-F1
#
_cell.length_a   1.000
_cell.length_b   1.000
_cell.length_c   1.000
_cell.angle_alpha   90.00
_cell.angle_beta   90.00
_cell.angle_gamma   90.00
#
_symmetry.space_group_name_H-M   'P 1'
#
loop_
_entity.id
_entity.type
_entity.pdbx_description
1 polymer ?
#
loop_
_entity_poly.entity_id
_entity_poly.type
_entity_poly.pdbx_seq_one_letter_code
_entity_poly.pdbx_strand_id
1 'polypeptide(L)'
;MSENIYALRSWMYAHKDSTGKVTDEFLNGAEIFMYQAGQTPLTKETGKMFCPCRKCKNTKFAASDTVWKHIVNRGFTPHYYIWFNHGEGDNRNEASGSNHVENVRNRDEPHLPSESVIQENHMLDHDRMHDMVTDAFRETTSVIEEVENVEGPNLDAKRFYEMLAAANEPIYEGCREGLSKLSLAARMMNIKTDHNLPEVCMDAWAELFKEYLPEDNLCAESYYEIQKLVHSLGLPSEMIDVCIDNCMIYWGKDAELLECKFCKKPRYKPQGRGRNRVPYQRMWYLPIKDRLKRLYQSEKTAASMRWHAEHDQKEGEINHPSDAKAWKHLNNVYPDFASNPRNVYLGLCTDGFSPFGMSGRQYSLWPVFLTPYNLPPEMCMEKELLFMSILIPGPKHPKRSLDVFLQPLIEELKELWSTGVQTYDCSTRTNFTMRAVLLWTISDFPAYGMLSGWTTHGRLSCPYCMGSTDAFQLKHGRKTSWFDCHRRFLPINHPYRRNKKHFRSKRIVRDTAPPYLSGEEIEKDIDYYGGQSTVVKGGNWHNPPNMPNGYGTQHNWHKKSIFWELPYWKDLLLRHNLDVMHIEKNFFDNIMNTLLNVPGKTKDNKNSRLDLPALCSRIELHIMNDGRIPVPIFRLSAQAKAALFKWVASDVKFSDGYVSNLSRCVDHQGQKFSGMKSHDCHVFMQRLLPFALAELVPKEVHEALAGNK
;
A
#
# COMPACT_ATOMS: atom_id res chain seq x y z
N MET A 1 -11.25 -26.59 -24.07
CA MET A 1 -10.07 -26.56 -24.96
C MET A 1 -10.06 -25.21 -25.64
N SER A 2 -9.27 -24.25 -25.15
CA SER A 2 -9.13 -22.94 -25.77
C SER A 2 -8.00 -23.00 -26.80
N GLU A 3 -8.35 -22.84 -28.08
CA GLU A 3 -7.35 -22.80 -29.15
C GLU A 3 -6.47 -21.54 -29.04
N ASN A 4 -5.18 -21.71 -29.31
CA ASN A 4 -4.20 -20.64 -29.28
C ASN A 4 -4.47 -19.63 -30.41
N ILE A 5 -4.83 -18.38 -30.07
CA ILE A 5 -5.19 -17.32 -31.03
C ILE A 5 -4.09 -17.03 -32.06
N TYR A 6 -2.81 -17.26 -31.72
CA TYR A 6 -1.69 -17.11 -32.65
C TYR A 6 -1.68 -18.20 -33.73
N ALA A 7 -2.11 -19.42 -33.40
CA ALA A 7 -2.25 -20.50 -34.37
C ALA A 7 -3.46 -20.25 -35.30
N LEU A 8 -4.59 -19.83 -34.71
CA LEU A 8 -5.83 -19.51 -35.44
C LEU A 8 -5.68 -18.36 -36.44
N ARG A 9 -4.70 -17.47 -36.22
CA ARG A 9 -4.47 -16.26 -37.05
C ARG A 9 -3.11 -16.22 -37.73
N SER A 10 -2.47 -17.38 -37.85
CA SER A 10 -1.21 -17.54 -38.58
C SER A 10 -1.33 -17.05 -40.04
N TRP A 11 -2.52 -17.18 -40.65
CA TRP A 11 -2.87 -16.66 -41.98
C TRP A 11 -2.55 -15.16 -42.18
N MET A 12 -2.59 -14.33 -41.13
CA MET A 12 -2.33 -12.88 -41.23
C MET A 12 -0.94 -12.55 -41.77
N TYR A 13 0.01 -13.48 -41.66
CA TYR A 13 1.39 -13.31 -42.12
C TYR A 13 1.77 -14.23 -43.27
N ALA A 14 0.84 -15.06 -43.76
CA ALA A 14 0.96 -15.81 -45.00
C ALA A 14 0.63 -14.94 -46.24
N HIS A 15 1.07 -13.67 -46.28
CA HIS A 15 0.57 -12.66 -47.22
C HIS A 15 0.82 -13.00 -48.70
N LYS A 16 2.02 -13.46 -49.06
CA LYS A 16 2.38 -13.81 -50.44
C LYS A 16 3.07 -15.16 -50.49
N ASP A 17 2.80 -15.92 -51.54
CA ASP A 17 3.48 -17.18 -51.83
C ASP A 17 4.89 -16.94 -52.42
N SER A 18 5.61 -18.04 -52.68
CA SER A 18 6.94 -18.02 -53.30
C SER A 18 6.96 -17.43 -54.71
N THR A 19 5.81 -17.24 -55.37
CA THR A 19 5.66 -16.61 -56.68
C THR A 19 5.29 -15.12 -56.59
N GLY A 20 5.10 -14.59 -55.39
CA GLY A 20 4.77 -13.19 -55.12
C GLY A 20 3.29 -12.85 -55.26
N LYS A 21 2.42 -13.85 -55.46
CA LYS A 21 0.96 -13.69 -55.49
C LYS A 21 0.40 -13.71 -54.07
N VAL A 22 -0.67 -12.96 -53.83
CA VAL A 22 -1.36 -12.96 -52.53
C VAL A 22 -2.04 -14.31 -52.33
N THR A 23 -1.88 -14.93 -51.16
CA THR A 23 -2.45 -16.26 -50.90
C THR A 23 -3.95 -16.18 -50.63
N ASP A 24 -4.68 -17.22 -51.01
CA ASP A 24 -6.12 -17.32 -50.74
C ASP A 24 -6.42 -17.39 -49.24
N GLU A 25 -5.54 -18.04 -48.46
CA GLU A 25 -5.64 -18.11 -47.01
C GLU A 25 -5.57 -16.71 -46.36
N PHE A 26 -4.67 -15.86 -46.84
CA PHE A 26 -4.57 -14.48 -46.39
C PHE A 26 -5.80 -13.65 -46.79
N LEU A 27 -6.31 -13.82 -48.01
CA LEU A 27 -7.48 -13.07 -48.49
C LEU A 27 -8.74 -13.41 -47.69
N ASN A 28 -9.02 -14.71 -47.51
CA ASN A 28 -10.18 -15.17 -46.74
C ASN A 28 -10.12 -14.67 -45.29
N GLY A 29 -8.96 -14.76 -44.65
CA GLY A 29 -8.79 -14.22 -43.31
C GLY A 29 -8.92 -12.69 -43.27
N ALA A 30 -8.39 -11.98 -44.27
CA ALA A 30 -8.50 -10.52 -44.34
C ALA A 30 -9.97 -10.08 -44.48
N GLU A 31 -10.83 -10.84 -45.15
CA GLU A 31 -12.28 -10.57 -45.20
C GLU A 31 -12.93 -10.70 -43.82
N ILE A 32 -12.56 -11.75 -43.05
CA ILE A 32 -13.02 -11.92 -41.66
C ILE A 32 -12.58 -10.72 -40.80
N PHE A 33 -11.34 -10.26 -40.99
CA PHE A 33 -10.84 -9.04 -40.34
C PHE A 33 -11.69 -7.82 -40.71
N MET A 34 -11.91 -7.56 -41.99
CA MET A 34 -12.68 -6.39 -42.44
C MET A 34 -14.12 -6.43 -41.93
N TYR A 35 -14.74 -7.61 -41.88
CA TYR A 35 -16.07 -7.79 -41.34
C TYR A 35 -16.10 -7.43 -39.85
N GLN A 36 -15.23 -8.02 -39.02
CA GLN A 36 -15.21 -7.78 -37.58
C GLN A 36 -14.80 -6.33 -37.24
N ALA A 37 -13.78 -5.79 -37.92
CA ALA A 37 -13.37 -4.39 -37.78
C ALA A 37 -14.50 -3.42 -38.17
N GLY A 38 -15.29 -3.78 -39.19
CA GLY A 38 -16.47 -3.03 -39.63
C GLY A 38 -17.64 -3.05 -38.63
N GLN A 39 -17.67 -4.00 -37.70
CA GLN A 39 -18.73 -4.08 -36.69
C GLN A 39 -18.52 -3.15 -35.49
N THR A 40 -17.35 -2.51 -35.36
CA THR A 40 -17.07 -1.59 -34.26
C THR A 40 -17.96 -0.33 -34.32
N PRO A 41 -18.42 0.22 -33.18
CA PRO A 41 -19.30 1.40 -33.16
C PRO A 41 -18.71 2.58 -33.94
N LEU A 42 -17.42 2.84 -33.77
CA LEU A 42 -16.70 3.92 -34.44
C LEU A 42 -16.69 3.77 -35.98
N THR A 43 -16.55 2.55 -36.49
CA THR A 43 -16.60 2.30 -37.94
C THR A 43 -18.02 2.33 -38.49
N LYS A 44 -19.03 1.89 -37.73
CA LYS A 44 -20.44 2.00 -38.12
C LYS A 44 -20.90 3.46 -38.23
N GLU A 45 -20.43 4.33 -37.33
CA GLU A 45 -20.78 5.75 -37.34
C GLU A 45 -20.06 6.54 -38.43
N THR A 46 -18.77 6.24 -38.68
CA THR A 46 -17.93 7.08 -39.54
C THR A 46 -17.61 6.50 -40.92
N GLY A 47 -17.87 5.21 -41.14
CA GLY A 47 -17.43 4.46 -42.33
C GLY A 47 -15.90 4.30 -42.45
N LYS A 48 -15.14 4.62 -41.40
CA LYS A 48 -13.67 4.63 -41.36
C LYS A 48 -13.13 3.74 -40.24
N MET A 49 -11.92 3.23 -40.42
CA MET A 49 -11.19 2.41 -39.44
C MET A 49 -9.69 2.73 -39.47
N PHE A 50 -8.98 2.33 -38.41
CA PHE A 50 -7.51 2.42 -38.41
C PHE A 50 -6.92 1.43 -39.42
N CYS A 51 -5.88 1.83 -40.15
CA CYS A 51 -5.29 0.98 -41.18
C CYS A 51 -4.15 0.12 -40.59
N PRO A 52 -4.31 -1.20 -40.43
CA PRO A 52 -3.28 -2.07 -39.84
C PRO A 52 -2.17 -2.46 -40.81
N CYS A 53 -2.15 -1.94 -42.04
CA CYS A 53 -1.11 -2.32 -43.00
C CYS A 53 0.30 -1.94 -42.53
N ARG A 54 1.33 -2.66 -43.02
CA ARG A 54 2.75 -2.44 -42.63
C ARG A 54 3.23 -0.99 -42.69
N LYS A 55 2.68 -0.18 -43.61
CA LYS A 55 3.05 1.24 -43.77
C LYS A 55 2.31 2.15 -42.79
N CYS A 56 1.04 1.86 -42.51
CA CYS A 56 0.19 2.71 -41.68
C CYS A 56 0.24 2.34 -40.20
N LYS A 57 0.58 1.09 -39.84
CA LYS A 57 0.81 0.65 -38.45
C LYS A 57 -0.29 1.09 -37.46
N ASN A 58 -1.55 1.07 -37.88
CA ASN A 58 -2.71 1.54 -37.12
C ASN A 58 -2.72 3.03 -36.73
N THR A 59 -1.90 3.89 -37.33
CA THR A 59 -1.91 5.33 -37.04
C THR A 59 -2.79 6.14 -37.99
N LYS A 60 -3.11 5.58 -39.17
CA LYS A 60 -3.93 6.26 -40.19
C LYS A 60 -5.38 5.80 -40.12
N PHE A 61 -6.31 6.73 -39.89
CA PHE A 61 -7.76 6.50 -39.94
C PHE A 61 -8.28 6.75 -41.36
N ALA A 62 -8.85 5.74 -42.02
CA ALA A 62 -9.23 5.78 -43.44
C ALA A 62 -10.50 4.97 -43.73
N ALA A 63 -11.14 5.24 -44.86
CA ALA A 63 -12.33 4.50 -45.30
C ALA A 63 -12.02 3.01 -45.50
N SER A 64 -12.97 2.14 -45.16
CA SER A 64 -12.80 0.68 -45.16
C SER A 64 -12.24 0.13 -46.49
N ASP A 65 -12.72 0.65 -47.64
CA ASP A 65 -12.22 0.25 -48.97
C ASP A 65 -10.74 0.59 -49.18
N THR A 66 -10.29 1.70 -48.60
CA THR A 66 -8.88 2.11 -48.65
C THR A 66 -8.03 1.21 -47.75
N VAL A 67 -8.56 0.82 -46.59
CA VAL A 67 -7.89 -0.10 -45.66
C VAL A 67 -7.75 -1.49 -46.29
N TRP A 68 -8.80 -2.01 -46.92
CA TRP A 68 -8.76 -3.27 -47.67
C TRP A 68 -7.66 -3.26 -48.73
N LYS A 69 -7.65 -2.26 -49.62
CA LYS A 69 -6.60 -2.11 -50.64
C LYS A 69 -5.20 -2.04 -50.04
N HIS A 70 -5.03 -1.41 -48.89
CA HIS A 70 -3.74 -1.34 -48.22
C HIS A 70 -3.30 -2.68 -47.62
N ILE A 71 -4.22 -3.44 -47.02
CA ILE A 71 -3.93 -4.76 -46.45
C ILE A 71 -3.57 -5.74 -47.57
N VAL A 72 -4.38 -5.81 -48.63
CA VAL A 72 -4.13 -6.71 -49.78
C VAL A 72 -2.79 -6.41 -50.45
N ASN A 73 -2.42 -5.13 -50.59
CA ASN A 73 -1.16 -4.78 -51.25
C ASN A 73 0.08 -4.88 -50.35
N ARG A 74 -0.05 -4.63 -49.04
CA ARG A 74 1.11 -4.40 -48.15
C ARG A 74 1.20 -5.37 -46.97
N GLY A 75 0.18 -6.19 -46.74
CA GLY A 75 0.09 -7.08 -45.59
C GLY A 75 -0.14 -6.33 -44.27
N PHE A 76 -0.43 -7.08 -43.21
CA PHE A 76 -0.58 -6.56 -41.85
C PHE A 76 0.77 -6.14 -41.24
N THR A 77 0.73 -5.15 -40.35
CA THR A 77 1.85 -4.78 -39.49
C THR A 77 2.24 -5.97 -38.61
N PRO A 78 3.55 -6.23 -38.37
CA PRO A 78 3.98 -7.37 -37.57
C PRO A 78 3.35 -7.43 -36.17
N HIS A 79 3.10 -8.65 -35.67
CA HIS A 79 2.61 -8.95 -34.32
C HIS A 79 1.22 -8.40 -33.95
N TYR A 80 0.41 -8.01 -34.93
CA TYR A 80 -0.98 -7.60 -34.78
C TYR A 80 -1.99 -8.76 -34.82
N TYR A 81 -1.69 -9.87 -34.14
CA TYR A 81 -2.58 -11.05 -34.08
C TYR A 81 -3.87 -10.79 -33.29
N ILE A 82 -3.84 -9.80 -32.39
CA ILE A 82 -4.99 -9.36 -31.59
C ILE A 82 -5.39 -7.99 -32.10
N TRP A 83 -6.65 -7.82 -32.50
CA TRP A 83 -7.10 -6.64 -33.22
C TRP A 83 -7.56 -5.52 -32.27
N PHE A 84 -6.67 -5.08 -31.39
CA PHE A 84 -6.98 -4.12 -30.31
C PHE A 84 -7.59 -2.81 -30.82
N ASN A 85 -7.03 -2.20 -31.87
CA ASN A 85 -7.63 -1.01 -32.51
C ASN A 85 -8.95 -1.27 -33.29
N HIS A 86 -9.40 -2.53 -33.36
CA HIS A 86 -10.60 -2.95 -34.07
C HIS A 86 -11.51 -3.81 -33.18
N GLY A 87 -11.45 -3.58 -31.86
CA GLY A 87 -12.43 -4.10 -30.91
C GLY A 87 -12.03 -5.38 -30.18
N GLU A 88 -10.81 -5.90 -30.34
CA GLU A 88 -10.38 -7.13 -29.68
C GLU A 88 -9.29 -6.94 -28.63
N GLY A 89 -9.62 -7.19 -27.36
CA GLY A 89 -8.66 -7.49 -26.30
C GLY A 89 -8.06 -6.28 -25.56
N ASP A 90 -8.67 -5.98 -24.41
CA ASP A 90 -8.15 -5.14 -23.34
C ASP A 90 -7.03 -5.88 -22.57
N ASN A 91 -5.82 -5.30 -22.49
CA ASN A 91 -4.73 -5.73 -21.58
C ASN A 91 -3.42 -4.93 -21.84
N ARG A 92 -3.25 -3.73 -21.25
CA ARG A 92 -1.93 -3.11 -20.99
C ARG A 92 -1.98 -2.13 -19.81
N ASN A 93 -1.46 -2.52 -18.65
CA ASN A 93 -1.08 -1.63 -17.56
C ASN A 93 0.38 -1.88 -17.16
N GLU A 94 1.28 -0.95 -17.47
CA GLU A 94 2.59 -0.81 -16.82
C GLU A 94 2.95 0.68 -16.68
N ALA A 95 2.85 1.21 -15.46
CA ALA A 95 3.51 2.44 -15.04
C ALA A 95 4.51 2.09 -13.93
N SER A 96 5.80 2.34 -14.18
CA SER A 96 6.86 2.31 -13.18
C SER A 96 7.59 3.67 -13.21
N GLY A 97 7.40 4.47 -12.16
CA GLY A 97 8.20 5.67 -11.91
C GLY A 97 9.35 5.36 -10.94
N SER A 98 10.58 5.35 -11.43
CA SER A 98 11.79 5.36 -10.61
C SER A 98 12.32 6.79 -10.47
N ASN A 99 12.37 7.33 -9.25
CA ASN A 99 13.02 8.61 -8.95
C ASN A 99 14.50 8.42 -8.58
N HIS A 100 15.40 9.04 -9.36
CA HIS A 100 16.78 9.46 -9.04
C HIS A 100 17.38 10.01 -10.38
N VAL A 101 18.08 11.14 -10.55
CA VAL A 101 19.02 11.96 -9.74
C VAL A 101 19.23 13.35 -10.44
N GLU A 102 19.72 14.34 -9.69
CA GLU A 102 20.54 15.55 -10.02
C GLU A 102 20.39 16.38 -11.32
N ASN A 103 20.39 17.70 -11.08
CA ASN A 103 20.67 18.87 -11.92
C ASN A 103 21.61 18.71 -13.13
N VAL A 104 21.21 19.20 -14.32
CA VAL A 104 22.02 20.07 -15.22
C VAL A 104 21.08 20.97 -16.04
N ARG A 105 21.43 22.26 -16.14
CA ARG A 105 20.79 23.28 -16.99
C ARG A 105 21.05 23.01 -18.48
N ASN A 106 20.04 23.16 -19.35
CA ASN A 106 20.16 23.90 -20.61
C ASN A 106 18.77 24.15 -21.23
N ARG A 107 18.58 25.37 -21.75
CA ARG A 107 17.44 25.85 -22.52
C ARG A 107 17.58 25.42 -23.99
N ASP A 108 16.47 25.10 -24.65
CA ASP A 108 15.93 25.81 -25.85
C ASP A 108 14.86 24.95 -26.58
N GLU A 109 13.60 25.43 -26.50
CA GLU A 109 12.46 25.37 -27.45
C GLU A 109 11.92 24.05 -28.10
N PRO A 110 10.70 24.04 -28.72
CA PRO A 110 9.47 24.80 -28.44
C PRO A 110 8.22 23.89 -28.26
N HIS A 111 7.15 24.50 -27.76
CA HIS A 111 5.84 23.93 -27.42
C HIS A 111 5.05 23.31 -28.60
N LEU A 112 4.39 22.17 -28.35
CA LEU A 112 3.15 21.76 -29.01
C LEU A 112 2.22 21.10 -27.98
N PRO A 113 0.89 21.38 -28.02
CA PRO A 113 -0.05 20.96 -26.99
C PRO A 113 -0.53 19.53 -27.25
N SER A 114 -0.23 18.61 -26.34
CA SER A 114 -0.83 17.28 -26.33
C SER A 114 -1.86 17.22 -25.20
N GLU A 115 -3.09 17.64 -25.50
CA GLU A 115 -4.28 17.14 -24.81
C GLU A 115 -4.47 15.67 -25.21
N SER A 116 -3.81 14.77 -24.49
CA SER A 116 -4.19 13.36 -24.48
C SER A 116 -4.98 13.13 -23.19
N VAL A 117 -6.31 13.24 -23.30
CA VAL A 117 -7.24 12.68 -22.33
C VAL A 117 -6.96 11.18 -22.28
N ILE A 118 -6.26 10.75 -21.24
CA ILE A 118 -6.07 9.33 -20.92
C ILE A 118 -7.44 8.87 -20.40
N GLN A 119 -8.22 8.27 -21.28
CA GLN A 119 -9.41 7.53 -20.88
C GLN A 119 -8.92 6.21 -20.31
N GLU A 120 -8.70 6.19 -18.99
CA GLU A 120 -8.45 4.95 -18.25
C GLU A 120 -9.65 4.03 -18.44
N ASN A 121 -9.41 2.81 -18.89
CA ASN A 121 -10.39 1.73 -18.83
C ASN A 121 -10.67 1.42 -17.35
N HIS A 122 -11.63 2.15 -16.78
CA HIS A 122 -12.44 1.65 -15.68
C HIS A 122 -13.12 0.38 -16.19
N MET A 123 -12.57 -0.80 -15.85
CA MET A 123 -13.47 -1.89 -15.48
C MET A 123 -14.19 -1.36 -14.25
N LEU A 124 -15.38 -0.82 -14.49
CA LEU A 124 -16.33 -0.51 -13.45
C LEU A 124 -16.53 -1.79 -12.67
N ASP A 125 -15.99 -1.81 -11.47
CA ASP A 125 -16.40 -2.69 -10.39
C ASP A 125 -17.78 -2.21 -9.95
N HIS A 126 -18.76 -2.37 -10.85
CA HIS A 126 -20.09 -1.77 -10.78
C HIS A 126 -20.84 -2.15 -9.49
N ASP A 127 -20.37 -3.20 -8.81
CA ASP A 127 -21.01 -3.78 -7.66
C ASP A 127 -20.29 -3.51 -6.33
N ARG A 128 -19.03 -3.06 -6.22
CA ARG A 128 -18.37 -3.10 -4.89
C ARG A 128 -19.01 -2.31 -3.75
N MET A 129 -19.39 -1.03 -3.93
CA MET A 129 -20.15 -0.35 -2.85
C MET A 129 -21.62 -0.72 -2.85
N HIS A 130 -22.15 -1.21 -3.97
CA HIS A 130 -23.49 -1.80 -4.00
C HIS A 130 -23.52 -3.11 -3.22
N ASP A 131 -22.46 -3.90 -3.23
CA ASP A 131 -22.24 -5.14 -2.51
C ASP A 131 -21.92 -4.82 -1.06
N MET A 132 -21.02 -3.88 -0.75
CA MET A 132 -20.80 -3.44 0.65
C MET A 132 -22.08 -2.87 1.28
N VAL A 133 -22.91 -2.18 0.50
CA VAL A 133 -24.28 -1.81 0.90
C VAL A 133 -25.09 -3.10 0.97
N THR A 134 -25.50 -3.75 -0.10
CA THR A 134 -26.31 -5.00 -0.09
C THR A 134 -25.92 -6.07 0.96
N ASP A 135 -24.62 -6.27 1.23
CA ASP A 135 -24.05 -7.19 2.23
C ASP A 135 -24.26 -6.75 3.67
N ALA A 136 -24.19 -5.44 3.95
CA ALA A 136 -24.61 -4.89 5.23
C ALA A 136 -26.15 -4.89 5.38
N PHE A 137 -26.93 -5.33 4.37
CA PHE A 137 -28.37 -5.03 4.26
C PHE A 137 -29.28 -6.26 4.10
N ARG A 138 -28.85 -7.33 3.40
CA ARG A 138 -29.67 -8.56 3.21
C ARG A 138 -29.87 -9.37 4.49
N GLU A 139 -28.93 -9.29 5.43
CA GLU A 139 -28.92 -10.15 6.64
C GLU A 139 -29.22 -9.37 7.93
N THR A 140 -28.95 -8.07 7.96
CA THR A 140 -29.25 -7.20 9.12
C THR A 140 -30.76 -6.99 9.34
N THR A 141 -31.58 -7.31 8.34
CA THR A 141 -33.03 -7.08 8.30
C THR A 141 -33.84 -8.36 8.51
N SER A 142 -33.27 -9.43 9.11
CA SER A 142 -34.14 -10.48 9.65
C SER A 142 -35.00 -9.83 10.73
N VAL A 143 -36.30 -9.69 10.44
CA VAL A 143 -37.30 -9.17 11.36
C VAL A 143 -37.09 -9.86 12.70
N ILE A 144 -36.75 -9.08 13.73
CA ILE A 144 -36.62 -9.60 15.09
C ILE A 144 -38.04 -10.01 15.49
N GLU A 145 -38.39 -11.26 15.25
CA GLU A 145 -39.50 -11.89 15.96
C GLU A 145 -39.16 -11.78 17.45
N GLU A 146 -40.09 -11.24 18.24
CA GLU A 146 -39.99 -11.18 19.69
C GLU A 146 -39.99 -12.62 20.23
N VAL A 147 -38.82 -13.27 20.18
CA VAL A 147 -38.60 -14.55 20.84
C VAL A 147 -38.41 -14.23 22.32
N GLU A 148 -39.29 -14.76 23.17
CA GLU A 148 -39.16 -14.67 24.62
C GLU A 148 -37.75 -15.14 25.04
N ASN A 149 -37.03 -14.30 25.81
CA ASN A 149 -35.69 -14.51 26.38
C ASN A 149 -34.46 -13.97 25.62
N VAL A 150 -34.60 -13.05 24.65
CA VAL A 150 -33.44 -12.42 23.97
C VAL A 150 -33.35 -10.92 24.27
N GLU A 151 -32.13 -10.41 24.49
CA GLU A 151 -31.89 -8.97 24.69
C GLU A 151 -32.03 -8.21 23.36
N GLY A 152 -32.85 -7.17 23.35
CA GLY A 152 -33.04 -6.32 22.17
C GLY A 152 -31.83 -5.42 21.87
N PRO A 153 -31.71 -4.89 20.63
CA PRO A 153 -30.67 -3.92 20.30
C PRO A 153 -30.71 -2.69 21.21
N ASN A 154 -29.55 -2.21 21.68
CA ASN A 154 -29.48 -0.92 22.36
C ASN A 154 -29.98 0.22 21.46
N LEU A 155 -30.27 1.39 22.07
CA LEU A 155 -30.85 2.54 21.38
C LEU A 155 -30.08 2.96 20.12
N ASP A 156 -28.75 2.94 20.15
CA ASP A 156 -27.94 3.31 18.99
C ASP A 156 -28.04 2.27 17.87
N ALA A 157 -27.97 0.98 18.21
CA ALA A 157 -28.13 -0.10 17.25
C ALA A 157 -29.55 -0.12 16.66
N LYS A 158 -30.58 0.11 17.50
CA LYS A 158 -31.97 0.23 17.06
C LYS A 158 -32.15 1.38 16.08
N ARG A 159 -31.64 2.58 16.39
CA ARG A 159 -31.66 3.73 15.48
C ARG A 159 -30.96 3.43 14.16
N PHE A 160 -29.82 2.75 14.20
CA PHE A 160 -29.10 2.34 13.01
C PHE A 160 -29.93 1.36 12.16
N TYR A 161 -30.51 0.32 12.76
CA TYR A 161 -31.36 -0.64 12.06
C TYR A 161 -32.64 -0.02 11.50
N GLU A 162 -33.30 0.87 12.24
CA GLU A 162 -34.49 1.60 11.76
C GLU A 162 -34.16 2.46 10.53
N MET A 163 -33.04 3.17 10.59
CA MET A 163 -32.56 3.98 9.48
C MET A 163 -32.13 3.13 8.29
N LEU A 164 -31.50 1.98 8.55
CA LEU A 164 -31.14 1.00 7.52
C LEU A 164 -32.39 0.45 6.83
N ALA A 165 -33.40 0.08 7.61
CA ALA A 165 -34.68 -0.43 7.12
C ALA A 165 -35.41 0.61 6.26
N ALA A 166 -35.50 1.87 6.72
CA ALA A 166 -36.08 2.97 5.96
C ALA A 166 -35.32 3.24 4.65
N ALA A 167 -33.99 3.08 4.66
CA ALA A 167 -33.16 3.24 3.47
C ALA A 167 -33.26 2.05 2.50
N ASN A 168 -33.73 0.89 2.98
CA ASN A 168 -33.90 -0.35 2.24
C ASN A 168 -35.31 -0.53 1.66
N GLU A 169 -36.19 0.47 1.79
CA GLU A 169 -37.50 0.46 1.14
C GLU A 169 -37.35 0.30 -0.39
N PRO A 170 -38.15 -0.58 -1.02
CA PRO A 170 -38.19 -0.73 -2.47
C PRO A 170 -38.37 0.61 -3.15
N ILE A 171 -37.64 0.83 -4.25
CA ILE A 171 -37.66 2.13 -4.91
C ILE A 171 -39.02 2.45 -5.57
N TYR A 172 -39.82 1.44 -5.88
CA TYR A 172 -41.25 1.50 -6.22
C TYR A 172 -41.86 0.11 -6.02
N GLU A 173 -43.19 0.02 -5.97
CA GLU A 173 -43.89 -1.27 -5.77
C GLU A 173 -43.63 -2.24 -6.93
N GLY A 174 -43.26 -3.49 -6.63
CA GLY A 174 -42.99 -4.52 -7.63
C GLY A 174 -41.63 -4.42 -8.33
N CYS A 175 -40.72 -3.54 -7.88
CA CYS A 175 -39.36 -3.52 -8.37
C CYS A 175 -38.60 -4.82 -8.05
N ARG A 176 -37.53 -5.11 -8.80
CA ARG A 176 -36.65 -6.27 -8.51
C ARG A 176 -36.12 -6.19 -7.08
N GLU A 177 -36.11 -7.34 -6.40
CA GLU A 177 -35.53 -7.46 -5.05
C GLU A 177 -34.11 -6.87 -4.99
N GLY A 178 -33.83 -6.09 -3.94
CA GLY A 178 -32.56 -5.38 -3.74
C GLY A 178 -32.48 -3.99 -4.36
N LEU A 179 -33.45 -3.58 -5.19
CA LEU A 179 -33.54 -2.20 -5.70
C LEU A 179 -34.21 -1.27 -4.69
N SER A 180 -33.43 -0.77 -3.75
CA SER A 180 -33.85 0.23 -2.76
C SER A 180 -33.36 1.64 -3.10
N LYS A 181 -33.96 2.64 -2.45
CA LYS A 181 -33.56 4.05 -2.55
C LYS A 181 -32.05 4.24 -2.29
N LEU A 182 -31.52 3.57 -1.26
CA LEU A 182 -30.10 3.63 -0.95
C LEU A 182 -29.23 2.87 -1.94
N SER A 183 -29.66 1.71 -2.42
CA SER A 183 -28.89 0.93 -3.39
C SER A 183 -28.60 1.75 -4.65
N LEU A 184 -29.57 2.56 -5.09
CA LEU A 184 -29.43 3.50 -6.21
C LEU A 184 -28.48 4.64 -5.83
N ALA A 185 -28.68 5.27 -4.67
CA ALA A 185 -27.83 6.36 -4.19
C ALA A 185 -26.34 5.96 -4.09
N ALA A 186 -26.06 4.77 -3.56
CA ALA A 186 -24.71 4.22 -3.47
C ALA A 186 -24.09 3.97 -4.85
N ARG A 187 -24.85 3.37 -5.78
CA ARG A 187 -24.41 3.18 -7.17
C ARG A 187 -24.14 4.51 -7.88
N MET A 188 -25.00 5.51 -7.70
CA MET A 188 -24.81 6.86 -8.25
C MET A 188 -23.56 7.53 -7.67
N MET A 189 -23.28 7.39 -6.37
CA MET A 189 -22.06 7.90 -5.75
C MET A 189 -20.79 7.25 -6.30
N ASN A 190 -20.83 5.93 -6.57
CA ASN A 190 -19.72 5.23 -7.22
C ASN A 190 -19.48 5.76 -8.62
N ILE A 191 -20.51 5.79 -9.45
CA ILE A 191 -20.42 6.27 -10.84
C ILE A 191 -19.88 7.71 -10.86
N LYS A 192 -20.35 8.56 -9.94
CA LYS A 192 -19.81 9.91 -9.78
C LYS A 192 -18.31 9.91 -9.49
N THR A 193 -17.88 9.08 -8.53
CA THR A 193 -16.50 9.06 -8.04
C THR A 193 -15.57 8.47 -9.09
N ASP A 194 -15.94 7.33 -9.68
CA ASP A 194 -15.18 6.60 -10.69
C ASP A 194 -14.99 7.42 -11.96
N HIS A 195 -16.02 8.13 -12.39
CA HIS A 195 -15.96 8.94 -13.63
C HIS A 195 -15.74 10.42 -13.39
N ASN A 196 -15.51 10.82 -12.14
CA ASN A 196 -15.33 12.22 -11.73
C ASN A 196 -16.44 13.14 -12.28
N LEU A 197 -17.71 12.69 -12.20
CA LEU A 197 -18.83 13.41 -12.77
C LEU A 197 -19.11 14.72 -11.99
N PRO A 198 -19.38 15.84 -12.68
CA PRO A 198 -19.82 17.08 -12.04
C PRO A 198 -21.13 16.90 -11.25
N GLU A 199 -21.34 17.69 -10.20
CA GLU A 199 -22.59 17.64 -9.41
C GLU A 199 -23.82 17.91 -10.27
N VAL A 200 -23.74 18.89 -11.17
CA VAL A 200 -24.81 19.18 -12.16
C VAL A 200 -25.16 17.99 -13.05
N CYS A 201 -24.20 17.10 -13.32
CA CYS A 201 -24.46 15.87 -14.06
C CYS A 201 -25.24 14.90 -13.17
N MET A 202 -24.86 14.78 -11.90
CA MET A 202 -25.58 13.92 -10.96
C MET A 202 -27.01 14.38 -10.70
N ASP A 203 -27.26 15.69 -10.65
CA ASP A 203 -28.61 16.25 -10.56
C ASP A 203 -29.44 15.89 -11.80
N ALA A 204 -28.89 16.06 -13.00
CA ALA A 204 -29.58 15.69 -14.24
C ALA A 204 -29.89 14.18 -14.32
N TRP A 205 -29.01 13.32 -13.81
CA TRP A 205 -29.28 11.87 -13.72
C TRP A 205 -30.37 11.56 -12.68
N ALA A 206 -30.37 12.26 -11.53
CA ALA A 206 -31.40 12.09 -10.51
C ALA A 206 -32.79 12.48 -11.05
N GLU A 207 -32.89 13.62 -11.74
CA GLU A 207 -34.10 14.07 -12.44
C GLU A 207 -34.55 13.05 -13.50
N LEU A 208 -33.62 12.54 -14.33
CA LEU A 208 -33.92 11.52 -15.34
C LEU A 208 -34.50 10.25 -14.72
N PHE A 209 -33.91 9.73 -13.65
CA PHE A 209 -34.45 8.54 -12.97
C PHE A 209 -35.80 8.81 -12.33
N LYS A 210 -36.02 10.01 -11.78
CA LYS A 210 -37.31 10.39 -11.19
C LYS A 210 -38.42 10.43 -12.24
N GLU A 211 -38.12 10.94 -13.44
CA GLU A 211 -39.06 11.06 -14.57
C GLU A 211 -39.40 9.71 -15.22
N TYR A 212 -38.43 8.82 -15.40
CA TYR A 212 -38.60 7.57 -16.16
C TYR A 212 -39.10 6.38 -15.33
N LEU A 213 -39.04 6.47 -14.01
CA LEU A 213 -39.57 5.44 -13.11
C LEU A 213 -41.06 5.70 -12.79
N PRO A 214 -41.79 4.70 -12.27
CA PRO A 214 -43.20 4.85 -11.89
C PRO A 214 -43.47 6.08 -11.01
N GLU A 215 -44.65 6.67 -11.11
CA GLU A 215 -44.98 7.97 -10.50
C GLU A 215 -44.80 7.99 -8.96
N ASP A 216 -44.94 6.83 -8.31
CA ASP A 216 -44.78 6.62 -6.86
C ASP A 216 -43.33 6.32 -6.43
N ASN A 217 -42.35 6.45 -7.33
CA ASN A 217 -40.97 6.08 -7.01
C ASN A 217 -40.30 6.98 -5.95
N LEU A 218 -39.45 6.35 -5.14
CA LEU A 218 -38.74 6.97 -4.02
C LEU A 218 -37.33 7.47 -4.40
N CYS A 219 -36.99 7.61 -5.69
CA CYS A 219 -35.70 8.15 -6.11
C CYS A 219 -35.45 9.53 -5.51
N ALA A 220 -34.17 9.78 -5.20
CA ALA A 220 -33.68 11.10 -4.87
C ALA A 220 -33.80 12.03 -6.09
N GLU A 221 -34.19 13.28 -5.83
CA GLU A 221 -34.43 14.29 -6.88
C GLU A 221 -33.19 15.12 -7.20
N SER A 222 -32.12 14.96 -6.41
CA SER A 222 -30.87 15.68 -6.61
C SER A 222 -29.69 14.92 -5.99
N TYR A 223 -28.48 15.32 -6.40
CA TYR A 223 -27.25 14.89 -5.78
C TYR A 223 -27.19 15.24 -4.28
N TYR A 224 -27.77 16.38 -3.88
CA TYR A 224 -27.85 16.76 -2.47
C TYR A 224 -28.66 15.74 -1.65
N GLU A 225 -29.78 15.26 -2.18
CA GLU A 225 -30.58 14.24 -1.51
C GLU A 225 -29.87 12.88 -1.43
N ILE A 226 -29.16 12.50 -2.51
CA ILE A 226 -28.29 11.31 -2.53
C ILE A 226 -27.23 11.42 -1.42
N GLN A 227 -26.54 12.57 -1.32
CA GLN A 227 -25.55 12.81 -0.28
C GLN A 227 -26.16 12.75 1.12
N LYS A 228 -27.35 13.34 1.33
CA LYS A 228 -28.05 13.32 2.61
C LYS A 228 -28.40 11.89 3.04
N LEU A 229 -28.79 11.06 2.08
CA LEU A 229 -29.15 9.67 2.32
C LEU A 229 -27.94 8.77 2.58
N VAL A 230 -26.80 9.02 1.93
CA VAL A 230 -25.55 8.32 2.28
C VAL A 230 -24.99 8.84 3.60
N HIS A 231 -25.16 10.13 3.89
CA HIS A 231 -24.75 10.73 5.16
C HIS A 231 -25.53 10.16 6.34
N SER A 232 -26.83 9.84 6.16
CA SER A 232 -27.61 9.20 7.22
C SER A 232 -27.00 7.88 7.64
N LEU A 233 -26.37 7.11 6.74
CA LEU A 233 -25.67 5.85 7.08
C LEU A 233 -24.62 5.96 8.19
N GLY A 234 -24.30 7.14 8.70
CA GLY A 234 -23.68 7.31 10.02
C GLY A 234 -22.18 7.08 10.02
N LEU A 235 -21.52 7.27 8.87
CA LEU A 235 -20.06 7.30 8.76
C LEU A 235 -19.61 8.76 8.80
N PRO A 236 -19.46 9.36 9.99
CA PRO A 236 -19.03 10.74 10.08
C PRO A 236 -17.64 10.88 9.46
N SER A 237 -17.42 12.02 8.81
CA SER A 237 -16.08 12.47 8.47
C SER A 237 -15.94 13.91 8.97
N GLU A 238 -14.90 14.17 9.73
CA GLU A 238 -14.57 15.50 10.21
C GLU A 238 -13.50 16.11 9.30
N MET A 239 -13.83 17.25 8.71
CA MET A 239 -12.84 18.09 8.03
C MET A 239 -12.22 19.05 9.05
N ILE A 240 -10.95 18.84 9.36
CA ILE A 240 -10.24 19.63 10.38
C ILE A 240 -9.24 20.54 9.67
N ASP A 241 -9.31 21.84 9.98
CA ASP A 241 -8.36 22.80 9.42
C ASP A 241 -6.97 22.62 10.05
N VAL A 242 -5.93 22.83 9.24
CA VAL A 242 -4.53 22.61 9.62
C VAL A 242 -3.75 23.90 9.43
N CYS A 243 -2.85 24.20 10.36
CA CYS A 243 -1.88 25.27 10.18
C CYS A 243 -1.03 25.01 8.93
N ILE A 244 -0.78 26.05 8.11
CA ILE A 244 -0.01 25.95 6.85
C ILE A 244 1.37 25.29 6.99
N ASP A 245 1.98 25.36 8.17
CA ASP A 245 3.27 24.75 8.47
C ASP A 245 3.14 23.43 9.26
N ASN A 246 1.95 22.84 9.36
CA ASN A 246 1.67 21.62 10.14
C ASN A 246 1.99 21.76 11.65
N CYS A 247 2.01 22.97 12.20
CA CYS A 247 2.35 23.17 13.61
C CYS A 247 1.26 22.65 14.56
N MET A 248 -0.01 22.73 14.14
CA MET A 248 -1.19 22.33 14.90
C MET A 248 -2.36 22.08 13.95
N ILE A 249 -3.38 21.42 14.46
CA ILE A 249 -4.73 21.39 13.88
C ILE A 249 -5.66 22.28 14.70
N TYR A 250 -6.67 22.86 14.05
CA TYR A 250 -7.71 23.67 14.68
C TYR A 250 -8.85 22.75 15.13
N TRP A 251 -8.62 22.04 16.24
CA TRP A 251 -9.51 21.00 16.76
C TRP A 251 -9.60 21.04 18.29
N GLY A 252 -10.68 20.51 18.84
CA GLY A 252 -10.96 20.52 20.28
C GLY A 252 -10.90 21.94 20.84
N LYS A 253 -10.10 22.16 21.87
CA LYS A 253 -9.94 23.48 22.53
C LYS A 253 -9.37 24.58 21.62
N ASP A 254 -8.73 24.21 20.51
CA ASP A 254 -8.10 25.14 19.57
C ASP A 254 -8.98 25.40 18.32
N ALA A 255 -10.20 24.85 18.27
CA ALA A 255 -11.08 24.89 17.10
C ALA A 255 -11.44 26.32 16.65
N GLU A 256 -11.57 27.26 17.58
CA GLU A 256 -11.99 28.65 17.30
C GLU A 256 -10.82 29.59 17.00
N LEU A 257 -9.57 29.11 17.06
CA LEU A 257 -8.42 29.96 16.79
C LEU A 257 -8.38 30.40 15.31
N LEU A 258 -8.08 31.67 15.09
CA LEU A 258 -7.92 32.27 13.77
C LEU A 258 -6.46 32.27 13.29
N GLU A 259 -5.53 32.02 14.21
CA GLU A 259 -4.08 32.02 13.97
C GLU A 259 -3.44 30.85 14.71
N CYS A 260 -2.36 30.33 14.16
CA CYS A 260 -1.60 29.24 14.78
C CYS A 260 -0.97 29.71 16.09
N LYS A 261 -1.25 29.03 17.21
CA LYS A 261 -0.69 29.41 18.51
C LYS A 261 0.84 29.35 18.59
N PHE A 262 1.48 28.56 17.72
CA PHE A 262 2.93 28.37 17.66
C PHE A 262 3.64 29.32 16.69
N CYS A 263 3.29 29.30 15.40
CA CYS A 263 3.98 30.09 14.37
C CYS A 263 3.28 31.40 14.02
N LYS A 264 2.14 31.70 14.67
CA LYS A 264 1.32 32.92 14.48
C LYS A 264 0.82 33.15 13.05
N LYS A 265 0.97 32.18 12.15
CA LYS A 265 0.44 32.28 10.79
C LYS A 265 -1.09 32.17 10.81
N PRO A 266 -1.78 32.87 9.89
CA PRO A 266 -3.23 32.84 9.81
C PRO A 266 -3.74 31.46 9.38
N ARG A 267 -4.91 31.09 9.90
CA ARG A 267 -5.65 29.88 9.51
C ARG A 267 -6.14 29.94 8.07
N TYR A 268 -6.64 31.12 7.67
CA TYR A 268 -7.33 31.35 6.42
C TYR A 268 -6.46 32.10 5.41
N LYS A 269 -6.66 31.79 4.12
CA LYS A 269 -6.09 32.53 3.00
C LYS A 269 -6.64 33.97 2.97
N PRO A 270 -5.87 34.96 2.46
CA PRO A 270 -6.38 36.31 2.27
C PRO A 270 -7.66 36.28 1.43
N GLN A 271 -8.69 37.00 1.87
CA GLN A 271 -9.96 37.05 1.15
C GLN A 271 -9.78 37.78 -0.20
N GLY A 272 -10.16 37.12 -1.30
CA GLY A 272 -10.43 37.78 -2.58
C GLY A 272 -11.84 38.40 -2.60
N ARG A 273 -12.44 38.61 -3.78
CA ARG A 273 -13.82 39.13 -3.95
C ARG A 273 -14.95 38.22 -3.38
N GLY A 274 -14.62 37.12 -2.70
CA GLY A 274 -15.59 36.15 -2.15
C GLY A 274 -15.81 36.31 -0.65
N ARG A 275 -17.02 35.97 -0.17
CA ARG A 275 -17.41 36.07 1.25
C ARG A 275 -16.91 34.92 2.13
N ASN A 276 -16.53 33.77 1.55
CA ASN A 276 -16.19 32.55 2.30
C ASN A 276 -14.70 32.52 2.70
N ARG A 277 -14.42 32.23 3.98
CA ARG A 277 -13.06 32.02 4.48
C ARG A 277 -12.57 30.63 4.06
N VAL A 278 -11.44 30.58 3.36
CA VAL A 278 -10.84 29.33 2.89
C VAL A 278 -9.57 29.05 3.70
N PRO A 279 -9.48 27.92 4.42
CA PRO A 279 -8.29 27.58 5.19
C PRO A 279 -7.11 27.26 4.26
N TYR A 280 -5.90 27.38 4.77
CA TYR A 280 -4.70 27.03 4.00
C TYR A 280 -4.61 25.53 3.72
N GLN A 281 -4.93 24.70 4.72
CA GLN A 281 -4.85 23.25 4.67
C GLN A 281 -5.97 22.63 5.50
N ARG A 282 -6.31 21.38 5.18
CA ARG A 282 -7.27 20.54 5.89
C ARG A 282 -6.75 19.13 6.01
N MET A 283 -7.24 18.38 6.98
CA MET A 283 -7.15 16.92 7.05
C MET A 283 -8.57 16.35 7.16
N TRP A 284 -8.72 15.07 6.88
CA TRP A 284 -9.94 14.33 7.19
C TRP A 284 -9.67 13.36 8.32
N TYR A 285 -10.58 13.36 9.29
CA TYR A 285 -10.66 12.36 10.33
C TYR A 285 -11.95 11.55 10.16
N LEU A 286 -11.83 10.23 10.17
CA LEU A 286 -12.93 9.29 10.05
C LEU A 286 -12.98 8.49 11.37
N PRO A 287 -13.86 8.86 12.31
CA PRO A 287 -13.99 8.19 13.60
C PRO A 287 -14.18 6.68 13.48
N ILE A 288 -13.62 5.93 14.43
CA ILE A 288 -13.58 4.47 14.36
C ILE A 288 -14.65 3.78 15.21
N LYS A 289 -15.20 4.44 16.24
CA LYS A 289 -16.16 3.85 17.18
C LYS A 289 -17.38 3.29 16.48
N ASP A 290 -18.03 4.08 15.64
CA ASP A 290 -19.22 3.63 14.90
C ASP A 290 -18.89 2.58 13.85
N ARG A 291 -17.69 2.62 13.28
CA ARG A 291 -17.22 1.61 12.32
C ARG A 291 -16.97 0.26 12.99
N LEU A 292 -16.43 0.27 14.21
CA LEU A 292 -16.24 -0.93 15.02
C LEU A 292 -17.57 -1.51 15.50
N LYS A 293 -18.54 -0.66 15.90
CA LYS A 293 -19.90 -1.11 16.25
C LYS A 293 -20.56 -1.86 15.10
N ARG A 294 -20.37 -1.40 13.86
CA ARG A 294 -20.93 -2.07 12.67
C ARG A 294 -20.41 -3.49 12.46
N LEU A 295 -19.17 -3.76 12.82
CA LEU A 295 -18.63 -5.12 12.73
C LEU A 295 -19.41 -6.09 13.61
N TYR A 296 -20.04 -5.62 14.69
CA TYR A 296 -20.93 -6.41 15.55
C TYR A 296 -22.40 -6.35 15.17
N GLN A 297 -22.80 -5.41 14.31
CA GLN A 297 -24.18 -5.25 13.84
C GLN A 297 -24.45 -6.02 12.54
N SER A 298 -23.41 -6.40 11.80
CA SER A 298 -23.53 -7.22 10.58
C SER A 298 -23.38 -8.70 10.89
N GLU A 299 -24.32 -9.54 10.43
CA GLU A 299 -24.27 -10.99 10.61
C GLU A 299 -23.01 -11.63 9.99
N LYS A 300 -22.48 -11.03 8.91
CA LYS A 300 -21.25 -11.47 8.23
C LYS A 300 -19.99 -11.37 9.08
N THR A 301 -19.90 -10.33 9.91
CA THR A 301 -18.67 -10.01 10.65
C THR A 301 -18.79 -10.30 12.14
N ALA A 302 -19.99 -10.23 12.72
CA ALA A 302 -20.18 -10.25 14.16
C ALA A 302 -19.65 -11.51 14.85
N ALA A 303 -19.89 -12.69 14.26
CA ALA A 303 -19.32 -13.94 14.77
C ALA A 303 -17.79 -13.97 14.61
N SER A 304 -17.28 -13.59 13.44
CA SER A 304 -15.85 -13.55 13.12
C SER A 304 -15.05 -12.60 14.01
N MET A 305 -15.68 -11.59 14.63
CA MET A 305 -15.02 -10.69 15.59
C MET A 305 -14.56 -11.37 16.89
N ARG A 306 -15.04 -12.59 17.18
CA ARG A 306 -14.55 -13.40 18.31
C ARG A 306 -13.57 -14.49 17.88
N TRP A 307 -13.30 -14.62 16.57
CA TRP A 307 -12.47 -15.68 16.01
C TRP A 307 -11.10 -15.77 16.68
N HIS A 308 -10.45 -14.62 16.95
CA HIS A 308 -9.14 -14.57 17.60
C HIS A 308 -9.06 -15.28 18.97
N ALA A 309 -10.19 -15.44 19.66
CA ALA A 309 -10.31 -16.10 20.95
C ALA A 309 -10.90 -17.52 20.86
N GLU A 310 -11.66 -17.80 19.79
CA GLU A 310 -12.39 -19.06 19.59
C GLU A 310 -11.63 -20.05 18.69
N HIS A 311 -10.58 -19.63 17.99
CA HIS A 311 -9.81 -20.53 17.13
C HIS A 311 -8.86 -21.44 17.91
N ASP A 312 -8.60 -22.63 17.33
CA ASP A 312 -7.58 -23.54 17.84
C ASP A 312 -6.19 -23.12 17.38
N GLN A 313 -5.23 -23.20 18.29
CA GLN A 313 -3.81 -23.01 18.01
C GLN A 313 -3.05 -24.31 18.28
N LYS A 314 -2.24 -24.78 17.31
CA LYS A 314 -1.26 -25.83 17.59
C LYS A 314 -0.06 -25.26 18.34
N GLU A 315 0.41 -26.00 19.34
CA GLU A 315 1.56 -25.58 20.14
C GLU A 315 2.79 -25.34 19.26
N GLY A 316 3.40 -24.16 19.41
CA GLY A 316 4.59 -23.76 18.65
C GLY A 316 4.32 -23.12 17.28
N GLU A 317 3.08 -23.10 16.79
CA GLU A 317 2.70 -22.44 15.54
C GLU A 317 2.05 -21.08 15.82
N ILE A 318 2.29 -20.10 14.94
CA ILE A 318 1.64 -18.77 14.96
C ILE A 318 0.86 -18.65 13.65
N ASN A 319 -0.46 -18.73 13.73
CA ASN A 319 -1.35 -18.58 12.58
C ASN A 319 -1.96 -17.18 12.52
N HIS A 320 -2.04 -16.51 13.67
CA HIS A 320 -2.59 -15.18 13.80
C HIS A 320 -1.83 -14.39 14.89
N PRO A 321 -1.78 -13.04 14.85
CA PRO A 321 -1.16 -12.24 15.90
C PRO A 321 -1.62 -12.52 17.35
N SER A 322 -2.83 -13.05 17.55
CA SER A 322 -3.34 -13.52 18.87
C SER A 322 -2.50 -14.64 19.48
N ASP A 323 -1.85 -15.46 18.64
CA ASP A 323 -0.99 -16.55 19.09
C ASP A 323 0.35 -16.06 19.64
N ALA A 324 0.75 -14.85 19.26
CA ALA A 324 2.06 -14.30 19.52
C ALA A 324 2.23 -13.85 20.98
N LYS A 325 3.48 -13.91 21.46
CA LYS A 325 3.85 -13.53 22.83
C LYS A 325 3.39 -12.11 23.22
N ALA A 326 3.44 -11.16 22.29
CA ALA A 326 3.08 -9.77 22.57
C ALA A 326 1.59 -9.59 22.91
N TRP A 327 0.70 -10.27 22.18
CA TRP A 327 -0.73 -10.26 22.45
C TRP A 327 -1.06 -10.95 23.77
N LYS A 328 -0.54 -12.17 23.96
CA LYS A 328 -0.71 -12.94 25.20
C LYS A 328 -0.19 -12.18 26.42
N HIS A 329 0.90 -11.43 26.28
CA HIS A 329 1.39 -10.57 27.34
C HIS A 329 0.38 -9.46 27.71
N LEU A 330 -0.17 -8.75 26.73
CA LEU A 330 -1.20 -7.74 27.01
C LEU A 330 -2.39 -8.37 27.76
N ASN A 331 -2.87 -9.53 27.31
CA ASN A 331 -3.99 -10.21 27.96
C ASN A 331 -3.67 -10.59 29.42
N ASN A 332 -2.43 -10.96 29.72
CA ASN A 332 -2.00 -11.27 31.07
C ASN A 332 -1.88 -10.02 31.95
N VAL A 333 -1.45 -8.89 31.40
CA VAL A 333 -1.35 -7.61 32.13
C VAL A 333 -2.75 -7.03 32.38
N TYR A 334 -3.67 -7.21 31.42
CA TYR A 334 -5.03 -6.66 31.45
C TYR A 334 -6.09 -7.77 31.31
N PRO A 335 -6.22 -8.67 32.30
CA PRO A 335 -7.16 -9.79 32.23
C PRO A 335 -8.62 -9.34 32.18
N ASP A 336 -8.96 -8.20 32.80
CA ASP A 336 -10.29 -7.58 32.72
C ASP A 336 -10.66 -7.23 31.26
N PHE A 337 -9.73 -6.64 30.51
CA PHE A 337 -9.94 -6.36 29.08
C PHE A 337 -10.05 -7.66 28.28
N ALA A 338 -9.15 -8.61 28.51
CA ALA A 338 -9.10 -9.86 27.75
C ALA A 338 -10.27 -10.81 28.06
N SER A 339 -10.92 -10.66 29.22
CA SER A 339 -12.04 -11.51 29.64
C SER A 339 -13.25 -11.44 28.71
N ASN A 340 -13.43 -10.32 28.01
CA ASN A 340 -14.46 -10.16 27.01
C ASN A 340 -13.85 -10.33 25.60
N PRO A 341 -14.08 -11.46 24.92
CA PRO A 341 -13.54 -11.71 23.58
C PRO A 341 -14.14 -10.78 22.51
N ARG A 342 -15.11 -9.94 22.87
CA ARG A 342 -15.67 -8.92 21.99
C ARG A 342 -14.93 -7.57 22.05
N ASN A 343 -13.94 -7.44 22.94
CA ASN A 343 -13.06 -6.26 22.91
C ASN A 343 -12.13 -6.30 21.69
N VAL A 344 -11.80 -5.13 21.15
CA VAL A 344 -11.17 -5.00 19.84
C VAL A 344 -9.67 -4.74 19.96
N TYR A 345 -8.88 -5.47 19.17
CA TYR A 345 -7.45 -5.33 19.05
C TYR A 345 -7.11 -4.73 17.68
N LEU A 346 -6.37 -3.62 17.69
CA LEU A 346 -6.09 -2.83 16.51
C LEU A 346 -4.60 -2.84 16.18
N GLY A 347 -4.28 -2.91 14.89
CA GLY A 347 -2.97 -2.53 14.33
C GLY A 347 -3.09 -1.24 13.53
N LEU A 348 -2.10 -0.36 13.64
CA LEU A 348 -2.03 0.89 12.85
C LEU A 348 -0.97 0.76 11.77
N CYS A 349 -1.28 1.12 10.53
CA CYS A 349 -0.26 1.27 9.49
C CYS A 349 -0.41 2.61 8.76
N THR A 350 0.72 3.10 8.25
CA THR A 350 0.76 4.39 7.56
C THR A 350 1.95 4.46 6.62
N ASP A 351 1.71 4.99 5.42
CA ASP A 351 2.75 5.27 4.44
C ASP A 351 2.26 6.39 3.51
N GLY A 352 3.20 7.08 2.86
CA GLY A 352 2.91 8.14 1.91
C GLY A 352 2.83 7.61 0.50
N PHE A 353 1.83 8.05 -0.27
CA PHE A 353 1.75 7.72 -1.69
C PHE A 353 1.51 8.96 -2.55
N SER A 354 1.87 8.88 -3.82
CA SER A 354 1.65 9.95 -4.79
C SER A 354 0.54 9.57 -5.77
N PRO A 355 -0.68 10.12 -5.63
CA PRO A 355 -1.80 9.78 -6.52
C PRO A 355 -1.57 10.23 -7.96
N PHE A 356 -0.75 11.27 -8.18
CA PHE A 356 -0.49 11.86 -9.51
C PHE A 356 0.95 11.59 -9.99
N GLY A 357 1.58 10.51 -9.53
CA GLY A 357 3.02 10.25 -9.68
C GLY A 357 3.55 10.22 -11.12
N MET A 358 2.68 10.12 -12.13
CA MET A 358 3.04 10.17 -13.55
C MET A 358 3.11 11.59 -14.13
N SER A 359 2.48 12.58 -13.48
CA SER A 359 2.25 13.93 -14.05
C SER A 359 3.26 14.99 -13.60
N GLY A 360 4.37 14.59 -12.97
CA GLY A 360 5.47 15.48 -12.59
C GLY A 360 5.19 16.46 -11.43
N ARG A 361 3.94 16.59 -10.96
CA ARG A 361 3.61 17.36 -9.74
C ARG A 361 3.83 16.50 -8.50
N GLN A 362 4.76 16.91 -7.62
CA GLN A 362 4.97 16.28 -6.32
C GLN A 362 3.75 16.53 -5.41
N TYR A 363 2.80 15.61 -5.41
CA TYR A 363 1.70 15.57 -4.46
C TYR A 363 1.82 14.27 -3.66
N SER A 364 2.01 14.39 -2.34
CA SER A 364 2.04 13.27 -1.41
C SER A 364 0.74 13.27 -0.60
N LEU A 365 -0.01 12.18 -0.64
CA LEU A 365 -1.13 11.89 0.25
C LEU A 365 -0.63 10.96 1.36
N TRP A 366 -1.05 11.19 2.60
CA TRP A 366 -0.62 10.39 3.74
C TRP A 366 -1.83 9.85 4.51
N PRO A 367 -2.27 8.62 4.22
CA PRO A 367 -3.30 7.93 4.99
C PRO A 367 -2.76 7.28 6.26
N VAL A 368 -3.63 7.16 7.27
CA VAL A 368 -3.45 6.29 8.43
C VAL A 368 -4.58 5.27 8.43
N PHE A 369 -4.21 3.99 8.41
CA PHE A 369 -5.15 2.88 8.45
C PHE A 369 -5.10 2.18 9.80
N LEU A 370 -6.25 1.67 10.22
CA LEU A 370 -6.40 0.75 11.33
C LEU A 370 -6.95 -0.58 10.84
N THR A 371 -6.47 -1.68 11.40
CA THR A 371 -6.90 -3.03 11.07
C THR A 371 -7.39 -3.72 12.34
N PRO A 372 -8.65 -4.21 12.39
CA PRO A 372 -9.15 -5.01 13.49
C PRO A 372 -8.61 -6.44 13.39
N TYR A 373 -7.68 -6.80 14.26
CA TYR A 373 -7.12 -8.16 14.34
C TYR A 373 -8.04 -9.16 15.07
N ASN A 374 -9.27 -8.79 15.37
CA ASN A 374 -10.25 -9.73 15.88
C ASN A 374 -10.65 -10.77 14.84
N LEU A 375 -10.62 -10.36 13.57
CA LEU A 375 -11.06 -11.11 12.41
C LEU A 375 -10.04 -12.16 11.97
N PRO A 376 -10.48 -13.25 11.34
CA PRO A 376 -9.59 -14.28 10.81
C PRO A 376 -8.64 -13.73 9.73
N PRO A 377 -7.50 -14.41 9.47
CA PRO A 377 -6.50 -13.99 8.48
C PRO A 377 -7.06 -13.74 7.08
N GLU A 378 -8.02 -14.54 6.62
CA GLU A 378 -8.69 -14.34 5.33
C GLU A 378 -9.48 -13.03 5.24
N MET A 379 -10.04 -12.54 6.35
CA MET A 379 -10.89 -11.34 6.38
C MET A 379 -10.12 -10.07 6.78
N CYS A 380 -9.21 -10.15 7.75
CA CYS A 380 -8.66 -8.96 8.40
C CYS A 380 -7.86 -8.04 7.45
N MET A 381 -7.42 -8.54 6.30
CA MET A 381 -6.70 -7.78 5.27
C MET A 381 -7.56 -7.37 4.07
N GLU A 382 -8.87 -7.66 4.09
CA GLU A 382 -9.80 -7.23 3.05
C GLU A 382 -9.99 -5.72 3.06
N LYS A 383 -10.10 -5.12 1.87
CA LYS A 383 -10.08 -3.66 1.70
C LYS A 383 -11.19 -2.95 2.48
N GLU A 384 -12.37 -3.54 2.57
CA GLU A 384 -13.53 -3.02 3.30
C GLU A 384 -13.35 -3.02 4.83
N LEU A 385 -12.48 -3.90 5.34
CA LEU A 385 -12.17 -4.05 6.75
C LEU A 385 -10.92 -3.24 7.17
N LEU A 386 -10.24 -2.61 6.22
CA LEU A 386 -9.14 -1.67 6.47
C LEU A 386 -9.66 -0.26 6.73
N PHE A 387 -9.53 0.21 7.97
CA PHE A 387 -10.10 1.46 8.41
C PHE A 387 -9.20 2.64 8.13
N MET A 388 -9.38 3.28 6.97
CA MET A 388 -8.80 4.61 6.73
C MET A 388 -9.39 5.60 7.75
N SER A 389 -8.59 5.97 8.74
CA SER A 389 -9.04 6.76 9.89
C SER A 389 -8.59 8.21 9.79
N ILE A 390 -7.45 8.47 9.15
CA ILE A 390 -6.95 9.82 8.88
C ILE A 390 -6.49 9.91 7.43
N LEU A 391 -6.79 11.03 6.78
CA LEU A 391 -6.27 11.38 5.47
C LEU A 391 -5.64 12.78 5.50
N ILE A 392 -4.33 12.86 5.26
CA ILE A 392 -3.58 14.12 5.23
C ILE A 392 -3.23 14.45 3.78
N PRO A 393 -3.86 15.47 3.16
CA PRO A 393 -3.58 15.88 1.79
C PRO A 393 -2.21 16.53 1.65
N GLY A 394 -1.67 16.42 0.43
CA GLY A 394 -0.43 17.06 0.02
C GLY A 394 -0.51 18.59 -0.08
N PRO A 395 0.56 19.25 -0.57
CA PRO A 395 1.64 18.65 -1.37
C PRO A 395 2.81 18.09 -0.55
N LYS A 396 2.91 18.44 0.74
CA LYS A 396 4.05 18.07 1.59
C LYS A 396 3.69 16.93 2.55
N HIS A 397 4.58 15.97 2.62
CA HIS A 397 4.57 14.89 3.61
C HIS A 397 4.58 15.45 5.05
N PRO A 398 3.80 14.87 6.00
CA PRO A 398 3.65 15.39 7.37
C PRO A 398 4.95 15.33 8.19
N LYS A 399 5.85 14.40 7.86
CA LYS A 399 7.19 14.23 8.45
C LYS A 399 7.09 14.14 9.97
N ARG A 400 7.82 14.99 10.69
CA ARG A 400 7.89 14.95 12.15
C ARG A 400 6.61 15.46 12.83
N SER A 401 5.71 16.10 12.08
CA SER A 401 4.43 16.62 12.56
C SER A 401 3.30 15.58 12.59
N LEU A 402 3.56 14.29 12.27
CA LEU A 402 2.50 13.28 12.18
C LEU A 402 1.63 13.21 13.46
N ASP A 403 2.24 13.34 14.65
CA ASP A 403 1.53 13.37 15.94
C ASP A 403 0.43 14.42 16.00
N VAL A 404 0.60 15.58 15.35
CA VAL A 404 -0.39 16.65 15.31
C VAL A 404 -1.69 16.16 14.67
N PHE A 405 -1.58 15.33 13.64
CA PHE A 405 -2.72 14.77 12.91
C PHE A 405 -3.34 13.56 13.62
N LEU A 406 -2.56 12.85 14.45
CA LEU A 406 -3.03 11.68 15.20
C LEU A 406 -3.90 12.05 16.42
N GLN A 407 -3.95 13.33 16.83
CA GLN A 407 -4.67 13.77 18.03
C GLN A 407 -6.12 13.26 18.13
N PRO A 408 -7.00 13.41 17.11
CA PRO A 408 -8.38 12.94 17.23
C PRO A 408 -8.46 11.42 17.43
N LEU A 409 -7.62 10.67 16.72
CA LEU A 409 -7.55 9.21 16.83
C LEU A 409 -7.09 8.75 18.22
N ILE A 410 -6.06 9.41 18.78
CA ILE A 410 -5.55 9.05 20.10
C ILE A 410 -6.57 9.37 21.19
N GLU A 411 -7.30 10.47 21.09
CA GLU A 411 -8.40 10.77 22.03
C GLU A 411 -9.54 9.75 21.95
N GLU A 412 -9.95 9.34 20.73
CA GLU A 412 -10.97 8.29 20.59
C GLU A 412 -10.48 6.93 21.11
N LEU A 413 -9.21 6.57 20.88
CA LEU A 413 -8.60 5.35 21.44
C LEU A 413 -8.51 5.37 22.97
N LYS A 414 -8.26 6.55 23.57
CA LYS A 414 -8.27 6.72 25.04
C LYS A 414 -9.67 6.46 25.60
N GLU A 415 -10.70 7.03 24.98
CA GLU A 415 -12.09 6.82 25.38
C GLU A 415 -12.51 5.35 25.24
N LEU A 416 -12.20 4.73 24.10
CA LEU A 416 -12.47 3.30 23.84
C LEU A 416 -11.76 2.40 24.85
N TRP A 417 -10.56 2.77 25.30
CA TRP A 417 -9.84 2.02 26.32
C TRP A 417 -10.42 2.18 27.72
N SER A 418 -10.70 3.42 28.15
CA SER A 418 -11.08 3.74 29.54
C SER A 418 -12.54 3.46 29.84
N THR A 419 -13.42 3.84 28.93
CA THR A 419 -14.87 3.84 29.13
C THR A 419 -15.54 2.81 28.23
N GLY A 420 -15.02 2.66 27.00
CA GLY A 420 -15.66 1.85 25.96
C GLY A 420 -16.95 2.49 25.44
N VAL A 421 -17.67 1.74 24.61
CA VAL A 421 -18.94 2.18 24.00
C VAL A 421 -19.97 1.05 24.04
N GLN A 422 -21.23 1.39 24.32
CA GLN A 422 -22.34 0.43 24.23
C GLN A 422 -22.50 -0.08 22.80
N THR A 423 -22.44 -1.39 22.65
CA THR A 423 -22.44 -2.09 21.38
C THR A 423 -23.38 -3.29 21.47
N TYR A 424 -24.09 -3.56 20.38
CA TYR A 424 -24.94 -4.74 20.26
C TYR A 424 -24.25 -5.73 19.34
N ASP A 425 -24.10 -6.97 19.80
CA ASP A 425 -23.59 -8.08 19.00
C ASP A 425 -24.80 -8.85 18.46
N CYS A 426 -25.07 -8.72 17.16
CA CYS A 426 -26.21 -9.39 16.52
C CYS A 426 -26.05 -10.91 16.50
N SER A 427 -24.82 -11.44 16.48
CA SER A 427 -24.57 -12.88 16.44
C SER A 427 -24.89 -13.58 17.77
N THR A 428 -24.63 -12.90 18.91
CA THR A 428 -24.99 -13.41 20.24
C THR A 428 -26.29 -12.81 20.77
N ARG A 429 -26.84 -11.80 20.09
CA ARG A 429 -28.02 -11.01 20.47
C ARG A 429 -27.93 -10.46 21.90
N THR A 430 -26.79 -9.87 22.24
CA THR A 430 -26.55 -9.26 23.55
C THR A 430 -25.90 -7.89 23.43
N ASN A 431 -26.16 -7.02 24.41
CA ASN A 431 -25.44 -5.75 24.55
C ASN A 431 -24.19 -5.94 25.41
N PHE A 432 -23.15 -5.17 25.10
CA PHE A 432 -21.93 -5.13 25.87
C PHE A 432 -21.22 -3.78 25.71
N THR A 433 -20.34 -3.48 26.66
CA THR A 433 -19.42 -2.34 26.53
C THR A 433 -18.19 -2.79 25.76
N MET A 434 -18.10 -2.38 24.49
CA MET A 434 -16.93 -2.64 23.65
C MET A 434 -15.80 -1.69 24.03
N ARG A 435 -14.64 -2.25 24.34
CA ARG A 435 -13.38 -1.52 24.49
C ARG A 435 -12.43 -1.85 23.35
N ALA A 436 -11.46 -0.98 23.10
CA ALA A 436 -10.44 -1.22 22.06
C ALA A 436 -9.02 -0.89 22.55
N VAL A 437 -8.04 -1.58 21.98
CA VAL A 437 -6.61 -1.41 22.26
C VAL A 437 -5.81 -1.34 20.95
N LEU A 438 -4.89 -0.39 20.85
CA LEU A 438 -3.91 -0.34 19.77
C LEU A 438 -2.66 -1.13 20.19
N LEU A 439 -2.40 -2.26 19.55
CA LEU A 439 -1.29 -3.14 19.92
C LEU A 439 0.05 -2.65 19.41
N TRP A 440 0.10 -2.19 18.16
CA TRP A 440 1.33 -1.73 17.53
C TRP A 440 1.06 -0.94 16.27
N THR A 441 2.11 -0.29 15.81
CA THR A 441 2.18 0.31 14.48
C THR A 441 2.99 -0.57 13.53
N ILE A 442 2.71 -0.55 12.23
CA ILE A 442 3.47 -1.21 11.16
C ILE A 442 3.84 -0.14 10.13
N SER A 443 5.13 -0.03 9.81
CA SER A 443 5.64 1.04 8.97
C SER A 443 6.97 0.68 8.32
N ASP A 444 7.36 1.36 7.25
CA ASP A 444 8.74 1.30 6.76
C ASP A 444 9.70 1.97 7.77
N PHE A 445 11.01 1.88 7.54
CA PHE A 445 11.99 2.39 8.50
C PHE A 445 11.97 3.93 8.66
N PRO A 446 11.75 4.73 7.60
CA PRO A 446 11.45 6.16 7.73
C PRO A 446 10.20 6.48 8.58
N ALA A 447 9.05 5.86 8.28
CA ALA A 447 7.80 6.11 8.98
C ALA A 447 7.84 5.60 10.43
N TYR A 448 8.59 4.53 10.71
CA TYR A 448 8.92 4.12 12.08
C TYR A 448 9.47 5.29 12.89
N GLY A 449 10.37 6.08 12.30
CA GLY A 449 10.95 7.22 13.00
C GLY A 449 9.94 8.33 13.28
N MET A 450 8.98 8.53 12.37
CA MET A 450 7.88 9.48 12.57
C MET A 450 6.93 9.03 13.68
N LEU A 451 6.64 7.74 13.79
CA LEU A 451 5.70 7.18 14.76
C LEU A 451 6.32 7.01 16.14
N SER A 452 7.56 6.54 16.23
CA SER A 452 8.21 6.23 17.52
C SER A 452 8.87 7.45 18.17
N GLY A 453 9.28 8.44 17.37
CA GLY A 453 10.14 9.52 17.83
C GLY A 453 11.64 9.17 17.89
N TRP A 454 12.02 7.97 17.44
CA TRP A 454 13.42 7.57 17.27
C TRP A 454 13.93 7.90 15.87
N THR A 455 15.08 8.56 15.75
CA THR A 455 15.68 8.85 14.44
C THR A 455 16.27 7.59 13.82
N THR A 456 15.80 7.24 12.62
CA THR A 456 16.22 6.04 11.88
C THR A 456 17.37 6.29 10.91
N HIS A 457 18.09 7.40 11.11
CA HIS A 457 19.29 7.78 10.35
C HIS A 457 20.54 7.81 11.23
N GLY A 458 21.70 7.68 10.58
CA GLY A 458 23.01 7.76 11.23
C GLY A 458 23.40 6.49 11.98
N ARG A 459 24.44 6.61 12.82
CA ARG A 459 25.06 5.48 13.56
C ARG A 459 24.11 4.80 14.54
N LEU A 460 23.23 5.57 15.16
CA LEU A 460 22.30 5.12 16.20
C LEU A 460 20.91 4.76 15.62
N SER A 461 20.81 4.48 14.32
CA SER A 461 19.51 4.28 13.66
C SER A 461 18.70 3.11 14.22
N CYS A 462 19.35 2.07 14.73
CA CYS A 462 18.66 0.88 15.25
C CYS A 462 17.96 1.19 16.58
N PRO A 463 16.62 1.10 16.65
CA PRO A 463 15.86 1.42 17.86
C PRO A 463 15.99 0.34 18.95
N TYR A 464 16.49 -0.84 18.62
CA TYR A 464 16.72 -1.92 19.58
C TYR A 464 18.15 -1.91 20.15
N CYS A 465 19.15 -1.63 19.31
CA CYS A 465 20.53 -1.53 19.78
C CYS A 465 20.80 -0.18 20.46
N MET A 466 20.12 0.88 20.05
CA MET A 466 20.26 2.25 20.55
C MET A 466 21.75 2.67 20.63
N GLY A 467 22.20 3.19 21.79
CA GLY A 467 23.59 3.55 22.05
C GLY A 467 24.56 2.36 22.06
N SER A 468 24.06 1.13 22.27
CA SER A 468 24.85 -0.11 22.33
C SER A 468 25.16 -0.67 20.94
N THR A 469 25.70 0.15 20.04
CA THR A 469 26.03 -0.23 18.67
C THR A 469 27.51 -0.09 18.34
N ASP A 470 28.06 -1.14 17.70
CA ASP A 470 29.43 -1.15 17.17
C ASP A 470 29.53 -0.57 15.75
N ALA A 471 28.45 0.06 15.28
CA ALA A 471 28.40 0.65 13.94
C ALA A 471 29.52 1.68 13.77
N PHE A 472 30.09 1.73 12.57
CA PHE A 472 31.23 2.59 12.25
C PHE A 472 31.07 3.22 10.88
N GLN A 473 31.78 4.31 10.64
CA GLN A 473 31.77 5.01 9.37
C GLN A 473 32.82 4.41 8.43
N LEU A 474 32.42 4.04 7.21
CA LEU A 474 33.34 3.62 6.16
C LEU A 474 34.19 4.81 5.68
N LYS A 475 35.51 4.60 5.53
CA LYS A 475 36.46 5.65 5.19
C LYS A 475 36.26 6.15 3.76
N HIS A 476 36.12 5.23 2.81
CA HIS A 476 35.93 5.53 1.40
C HIS A 476 34.45 5.58 1.02
N GLY A 477 33.64 4.64 1.53
CA GLY A 477 32.20 4.61 1.28
C GLY A 477 31.42 5.75 1.92
N ARG A 478 31.94 6.40 2.98
CA ARG A 478 31.30 7.48 3.75
C ARG A 478 29.86 7.16 4.19
N LYS A 479 29.58 5.89 4.44
CA LYS A 479 28.30 5.41 4.98
C LYS A 479 28.54 4.76 6.33
N THR A 480 27.53 4.84 7.19
CA THR A 480 27.47 4.01 8.39
C THR A 480 27.35 2.55 7.97
N SER A 481 28.18 1.70 8.56
CA SER A 481 28.18 0.25 8.36
C SER A 481 27.94 -0.47 9.67
N TRP A 482 27.11 -1.51 9.60
CA TRP A 482 26.90 -2.50 10.65
C TRP A 482 27.58 -3.83 10.34
N PHE A 483 28.54 -3.83 9.40
CA PHE A 483 29.30 -5.02 9.06
C PHE A 483 29.93 -5.61 10.32
N ASP A 484 29.62 -6.89 10.56
CA ASP A 484 30.11 -7.65 11.70
C ASP A 484 29.66 -7.14 13.09
N CYS A 485 28.59 -6.35 13.17
CA CYS A 485 27.96 -5.95 14.43
C CYS A 485 26.96 -7.00 14.96
N HIS A 486 26.55 -7.95 14.12
CA HIS A 486 25.46 -8.89 14.42
C HIS A 486 25.92 -10.21 15.07
N ARG A 487 27.22 -10.53 15.06
CA ARG A 487 27.73 -11.77 15.69
C ARG A 487 27.45 -11.84 17.20
N ARG A 488 27.24 -10.69 17.85
CA ARG A 488 26.89 -10.61 19.28
C ARG A 488 25.49 -11.16 19.60
N PHE A 489 24.66 -11.46 18.60
CA PHE A 489 23.35 -12.09 18.76
C PHE A 489 23.40 -13.63 18.67
N LEU A 490 24.53 -14.22 18.23
CA LEU A 490 24.71 -15.68 18.20
C LEU A 490 24.91 -16.25 19.62
N PRO A 491 24.70 -17.55 19.88
CA PRO A 491 25.08 -18.17 21.16
C PRO A 491 26.55 -17.89 21.53
N ILE A 492 26.88 -17.76 22.81
CA ILE A 492 28.23 -17.35 23.27
C ILE A 492 29.35 -18.32 22.81
N ASN A 493 29.01 -19.59 22.69
CA ASN A 493 29.88 -20.67 22.23
C ASN A 493 29.87 -20.86 20.71
N HIS A 494 29.08 -20.07 19.96
CA HIS A 494 28.98 -20.22 18.51
C HIS A 494 30.34 -20.00 17.81
N PRO A 495 30.81 -20.91 16.95
CA PRO A 495 32.14 -20.83 16.32
C PRO A 495 32.42 -19.51 15.59
N TYR A 496 31.41 -18.94 14.92
CA TYR A 496 31.55 -17.65 14.22
C TYR A 496 31.96 -16.49 15.13
N ARG A 497 31.66 -16.50 16.44
CA ARG A 497 32.12 -15.45 17.36
C ARG A 497 33.64 -15.41 17.51
N ARG A 498 34.32 -16.55 17.31
CA ARG A 498 35.80 -16.69 17.41
C ARG A 498 36.49 -16.60 16.05
N ASN A 499 35.73 -16.52 14.97
CA ASN A 499 36.25 -16.49 13.61
C ASN A 499 36.87 -15.11 13.30
N LYS A 500 38.20 -15.07 13.23
CA LYS A 500 39.00 -13.86 12.97
C LYS A 500 39.31 -13.62 11.49
N LYS A 501 38.92 -14.55 10.60
CA LYS A 501 39.33 -14.58 9.19
C LYS A 501 38.17 -14.21 8.26
N HIS A 502 37.00 -14.83 8.44
CA HIS A 502 35.88 -14.67 7.50
C HIS A 502 35.02 -13.43 7.76
N PHE A 503 35.13 -12.81 8.94
CA PHE A 503 34.43 -11.59 9.36
C PHE A 503 35.42 -10.42 9.51
N ARG A 504 35.20 -9.49 10.46
CA ARG A 504 36.14 -8.41 10.73
C ARG A 504 37.48 -8.98 11.20
N SER A 505 38.55 -8.57 10.54
CA SER A 505 39.90 -9.10 10.74
C SER A 505 40.31 -8.97 12.21
N LYS A 506 40.91 -10.03 12.77
CA LYS A 506 41.43 -10.06 14.15
C LYS A 506 40.38 -9.84 15.26
N ARG A 507 39.07 -9.81 14.94
CA ARG A 507 38.01 -9.58 15.93
C ARG A 507 37.41 -10.88 16.46
N ILE A 508 37.39 -11.01 17.79
CA ILE A 508 36.56 -11.97 18.53
C ILE A 508 35.41 -11.19 19.17
N VAL A 509 34.19 -11.74 19.15
CA VAL A 509 33.02 -11.13 19.79
C VAL A 509 32.67 -11.88 21.06
N ARG A 510 32.90 -11.24 22.21
CA ARG A 510 32.57 -11.79 23.55
C ARG A 510 31.29 -11.18 24.13
N ASP A 511 30.89 -10.02 23.62
CA ASP A 511 29.72 -9.30 24.11
C ASP A 511 28.42 -10.03 23.80
N THR A 512 27.44 -9.92 24.69
CA THR A 512 26.08 -10.43 24.48
C THR A 512 25.26 -9.44 23.66
N ALA A 513 24.10 -9.88 23.17
CA ALA A 513 23.13 -8.98 22.57
C ALA A 513 22.75 -7.87 23.57
N PRO A 514 22.52 -6.62 23.11
CA PRO A 514 21.96 -5.60 23.99
C PRO A 514 20.62 -6.07 24.56
N PRO A 515 20.30 -5.78 25.83
CA PRO A 515 19.01 -6.14 26.40
C PRO A 515 17.89 -5.40 25.67
N TYR A 516 16.74 -6.05 25.54
CA TYR A 516 15.52 -5.37 25.11
C TYR A 516 14.99 -4.53 26.27
N LEU A 517 14.85 -3.23 26.03
CA LEU A 517 14.24 -2.33 27.01
C LEU A 517 12.71 -2.54 27.05
N SER A 518 12.17 -2.60 28.26
CA SER A 518 10.73 -2.51 28.51
C SER A 518 10.17 -1.15 28.08
N GLY A 519 8.85 -1.05 27.90
CA GLY A 519 8.26 0.25 27.57
C GLY A 519 8.46 1.30 28.65
N GLU A 520 8.41 0.92 29.94
CA GLU A 520 8.70 1.83 31.05
C GLU A 520 10.14 2.35 31.03
N GLU A 521 11.13 1.50 30.70
CA GLU A 521 12.52 1.92 30.55
C GLU A 521 12.69 2.86 29.36
N ILE A 522 12.03 2.59 28.23
CA ILE A 522 12.06 3.47 27.07
C ILE A 522 11.43 4.82 27.40
N GLU A 523 10.30 4.85 28.11
CA GLU A 523 9.66 6.10 28.50
C GLU A 523 10.58 6.94 29.39
N LYS A 524 11.18 6.31 30.41
CA LYS A 524 12.16 6.94 31.28
C LYS A 524 13.37 7.47 30.50
N ASP A 525 13.83 6.74 29.49
CA ASP A 525 14.93 7.17 28.62
C ASP A 525 14.55 8.41 27.78
N ILE A 526 13.34 8.43 27.21
CA ILE A 526 12.80 9.59 26.48
C ILE A 526 12.73 10.81 27.41
N ASP A 527 12.20 10.63 28.62
CA ASP A 527 12.03 11.70 29.59
C ASP A 527 13.39 12.20 30.12
N TYR A 528 14.35 11.29 30.38
CA TYR A 528 15.72 11.61 30.79
C TYR A 528 16.44 12.48 29.76
N TYR A 529 16.36 12.11 28.48
CA TYR A 529 16.97 12.92 27.42
C TYR A 529 16.17 14.19 27.11
N GLY A 530 14.95 14.34 27.61
CA GLY A 530 14.12 15.54 27.48
C GLY A 530 13.28 15.58 26.20
N GLY A 531 12.91 14.42 25.64
CA GLY A 531 12.04 14.31 24.48
C GLY A 531 10.70 15.03 24.70
N GLN A 532 10.40 16.03 23.87
CA GLN A 532 9.18 16.84 24.01
C GLN A 532 8.03 16.29 23.18
N SER A 533 6.79 16.46 23.67
CA SER A 533 5.58 16.17 22.89
C SER A 533 5.38 17.20 21.78
N THR A 534 5.23 16.70 20.55
CA THR A 534 4.97 17.51 19.36
C THR A 534 3.67 18.31 19.46
N VAL A 535 2.65 17.74 20.12
CA VAL A 535 1.34 18.40 20.28
C VAL A 535 1.44 19.63 21.19
N VAL A 536 2.33 19.58 22.17
CA VAL A 536 2.54 20.66 23.15
C VAL A 536 3.45 21.76 22.61
N LYS A 537 4.50 21.40 21.86
CA LYS A 537 5.50 22.36 21.34
C LYS A 537 5.26 22.80 19.89
N GLY A 538 4.37 22.13 19.19
CA GLY A 538 4.06 22.32 17.77
C GLY A 538 4.81 21.35 16.84
N GLY A 539 4.18 21.02 15.72
CA GLY A 539 4.69 20.09 14.69
C GLY A 539 6.13 20.30 14.23
N ASN A 540 6.56 21.56 14.15
CA ASN A 540 7.91 21.94 13.72
C ASN A 540 8.91 22.11 14.85
N TRP A 541 8.57 21.71 16.08
CA TRP A 541 9.50 21.83 17.20
C TRP A 541 10.80 21.09 16.92
N HIS A 542 10.75 19.99 16.18
CA HIS A 542 11.85 19.06 15.93
C HIS A 542 12.88 19.56 14.89
N ASN A 543 13.25 20.84 14.94
CA ASN A 543 14.38 21.38 14.19
C ASN A 543 15.71 21.10 14.94
N PRO A 544 16.87 21.03 14.25
CA PRO A 544 18.15 20.73 14.89
C PRO A 544 18.46 21.53 16.17
N PRO A 545 18.15 22.85 16.28
CA PRO A 545 18.40 23.63 17.50
C PRO A 545 17.57 23.21 18.72
N ASN A 546 16.44 22.55 18.51
CA ASN A 546 15.48 22.16 19.55
C ASN A 546 15.60 20.68 19.92
N MET A 547 16.57 19.98 19.33
CA MET A 547 16.81 18.56 19.63
C MET A 547 17.27 18.40 21.07
N PRO A 548 16.93 17.28 21.72
CA PRO A 548 17.37 17.05 23.08
C PRO A 548 18.90 16.90 23.18
N ASN A 549 19.46 17.18 24.36
CA ASN A 549 20.90 17.18 24.57
C ASN A 549 21.50 15.79 24.34
N GLY A 550 22.54 15.70 23.51
CA GLY A 550 23.15 14.42 23.14
C GLY A 550 22.50 13.76 21.92
N TYR A 551 21.50 14.38 21.30
CA TYR A 551 20.87 13.88 20.07
C TYR A 551 21.91 13.64 18.96
N GLY A 552 21.80 12.51 18.28
CA GLY A 552 22.68 12.09 17.18
C GLY A 552 24.06 11.58 17.64
N THR A 553 24.39 11.69 18.93
CA THR A 553 25.70 11.27 19.48
C THR A 553 25.54 10.21 20.57
N GLN A 554 24.68 10.46 21.56
CA GLN A 554 24.37 9.57 22.68
C GLN A 554 23.05 8.81 22.46
N HIS A 555 22.03 9.48 21.92
CA HIS A 555 20.70 8.92 21.66
C HIS A 555 20.13 9.47 20.34
N ASN A 556 19.00 8.91 19.89
CA ASN A 556 18.31 9.34 18.66
C ASN A 556 16.85 9.77 18.87
N TRP A 557 16.39 9.86 20.13
CA TRP A 557 15.11 10.50 20.46
C TRP A 557 15.07 11.96 20.01
N HIS A 558 14.14 12.29 19.12
CA HIS A 558 13.86 13.67 18.76
C HIS A 558 12.56 14.19 19.38
N LYS A 559 11.69 13.30 19.87
CA LYS A 559 10.40 13.64 20.46
C LYS A 559 9.89 12.54 21.39
N LYS A 560 8.92 12.89 22.24
CA LYS A 560 8.01 11.93 22.87
C LYS A 560 6.78 11.78 21.97
N SER A 561 6.59 10.59 21.41
CA SER A 561 5.47 10.30 20.51
C SER A 561 4.12 10.43 21.22
N ILE A 562 3.08 10.81 20.49
CA ILE A 562 1.71 10.91 21.01
C ILE A 562 1.15 9.57 21.51
N PHE A 563 1.66 8.44 21.02
CA PHE A 563 1.21 7.12 21.50
C PHE A 563 1.49 6.88 22.99
N TRP A 564 2.44 7.60 23.59
CA TRP A 564 2.69 7.55 25.04
C TRP A 564 1.56 8.16 25.88
N GLU A 565 0.57 8.81 25.26
CA GLU A 565 -0.67 9.24 25.94
C GLU A 565 -1.67 8.09 26.14
N LEU A 566 -1.49 6.95 25.44
CA LEU A 566 -2.27 5.74 25.67
C LEU A 566 -1.78 5.07 26.97
N PRO A 567 -2.64 4.89 28.00
CA PRO A 567 -2.20 4.46 29.33
C PRO A 567 -1.44 3.11 29.36
N TYR A 568 -1.79 2.21 28.43
CA TYR A 568 -1.23 0.86 28.32
C TYR A 568 0.02 0.78 27.42
N TRP A 569 0.42 1.86 26.74
CA TRP A 569 1.48 1.82 25.71
C TRP A 569 2.84 1.36 26.25
N LYS A 570 3.12 1.75 27.49
CA LYS A 570 4.34 1.38 28.24
C LYS A 570 4.40 -0.12 28.59
N ASP A 571 3.25 -0.79 28.64
CA ASP A 571 3.14 -2.22 29.00
C ASP A 571 3.24 -3.13 27.78
N LEU A 572 3.17 -2.57 26.57
CA LEU A 572 3.30 -3.35 25.33
C LEU A 572 4.73 -3.87 25.18
N LEU A 573 4.88 -5.17 24.89
CA LEU A 573 6.20 -5.75 24.55
C LEU A 573 6.73 -5.21 23.22
N LEU A 574 5.82 -4.85 22.31
CA LEU A 574 6.13 -4.46 20.93
C LEU A 574 5.19 -3.34 20.50
N ARG A 575 5.74 -2.14 20.29
CA ARG A 575 4.98 -0.91 19.96
C ARG A 575 5.03 -0.57 18.47
N HIS A 576 6.17 -0.83 17.85
CA HIS A 576 6.45 -0.43 16.47
C HIS A 576 7.09 -1.59 15.73
N ASN A 577 6.43 -2.03 14.67
CA ASN A 577 6.86 -3.06 13.74
C ASN A 577 7.34 -2.43 12.44
N LEU A 578 8.31 -3.12 11.82
CA LEU A 578 8.79 -2.76 10.50
C LEU A 578 8.06 -3.58 9.45
N ASP A 579 7.72 -2.95 8.33
CA ASP A 579 7.21 -3.65 7.15
C ASP A 579 8.29 -4.56 6.57
N VAL A 580 8.13 -5.86 6.84
CA VAL A 580 9.03 -6.91 6.38
C VAL A 580 9.08 -6.97 4.86
N MET A 581 7.95 -6.79 4.16
CA MET A 581 7.89 -6.89 2.71
C MET A 581 8.75 -5.80 2.05
N HIS A 582 8.69 -4.57 2.57
CA HIS A 582 9.53 -3.48 2.11
C HIS A 582 11.02 -3.72 2.41
N ILE A 583 11.35 -4.22 3.61
CA ILE A 583 12.72 -4.56 3.99
C ILE A 583 13.28 -5.66 3.09
N GLU A 584 12.51 -6.72 2.88
CA GLU A 584 12.87 -7.87 2.08
C GLU A 584 13.10 -7.52 0.63
N LYS A 585 12.24 -6.66 0.05
CA LYS A 585 12.47 -6.11 -1.28
C LYS A 585 13.83 -5.40 -1.37
N ASN A 586 14.14 -4.53 -0.40
CA ASN A 586 15.41 -3.83 -0.37
C ASN A 586 16.60 -4.81 -0.23
N PHE A 587 16.44 -5.85 0.58
CA PHE A 587 17.46 -6.88 0.76
C PHE A 587 17.69 -7.68 -0.53
N PHE A 588 16.62 -8.18 -1.14
CA PHE A 588 16.64 -8.85 -2.43
C PHE A 588 17.31 -8.01 -3.52
N ASP A 589 16.88 -6.75 -3.67
CA ASP A 589 17.44 -5.83 -4.66
C ASP A 589 18.95 -5.67 -4.44
N ASN A 590 19.40 -5.51 -3.20
CA ASN A 590 20.83 -5.36 -2.90
C ASN A 590 21.64 -6.64 -3.20
N ILE A 591 21.10 -7.83 -2.90
CA ILE A 591 21.73 -9.11 -3.25
C ILE A 591 21.80 -9.26 -4.76
N MET A 592 20.67 -9.20 -5.45
CA MET A 592 20.60 -9.47 -6.89
C MET A 592 21.41 -8.45 -7.70
N ASN A 593 21.34 -7.16 -7.37
CA ASN A 593 22.16 -6.15 -8.05
C ASN A 593 23.67 -6.38 -7.84
N THR A 594 24.07 -6.98 -6.72
CA THR A 594 25.47 -7.30 -6.44
C THR A 594 25.92 -8.55 -7.20
N LEU A 595 25.13 -9.64 -7.19
CA LEU A 595 25.40 -10.87 -7.93
C LEU A 595 25.45 -10.62 -9.45
N LEU A 596 24.51 -9.82 -9.96
CA LEU A 596 24.39 -9.47 -11.37
C LEU A 596 25.34 -8.33 -11.79
N ASN A 597 26.04 -7.70 -10.85
CA ASN A 597 26.92 -6.55 -11.10
C ASN A 597 26.21 -5.42 -11.87
N VAL A 598 25.02 -5.03 -11.42
CA VAL A 598 24.20 -4.00 -12.09
C VAL A 598 24.86 -2.63 -11.92
N PRO A 599 25.19 -1.92 -13.02
CA PRO A 599 25.83 -0.60 -12.96
C PRO A 599 25.07 0.38 -12.07
N GLY A 600 25.78 1.09 -11.20
CA GLY A 600 25.21 2.06 -10.26
C GLY A 600 24.42 1.49 -9.07
N LYS A 601 24.05 0.20 -9.11
CA LYS A 601 23.25 -0.45 -8.04
C LYS A 601 24.02 -1.51 -7.23
N THR A 602 25.06 -2.12 -7.81
CA THR A 602 25.90 -3.10 -7.11
C THR A 602 26.54 -2.54 -5.83
N LYS A 603 26.55 -3.35 -4.75
CA LYS A 603 27.29 -3.01 -3.52
C LYS A 603 28.78 -3.31 -3.64
N ASP A 604 29.18 -4.09 -4.64
CA ASP A 604 30.57 -4.39 -4.97
C ASP A 604 31.17 -3.29 -5.88
N ASN A 605 31.58 -2.17 -5.29
CA ASN A 605 32.12 -1.01 -6.00
C ASN A 605 33.53 -0.63 -5.52
N LYS A 606 34.21 0.26 -6.26
CA LYS A 606 35.60 0.70 -5.96
C LYS A 606 35.77 1.20 -4.51
N ASN A 607 34.83 1.98 -3.99
CA ASN A 607 34.92 2.50 -2.61
C ASN A 607 34.81 1.37 -1.60
N SER A 608 33.86 0.44 -1.78
CA SER A 608 33.75 -0.74 -0.91
C SER A 608 35.04 -1.57 -0.92
N ARG A 609 35.68 -1.72 -2.10
CA ARG A 609 36.95 -2.44 -2.29
C ARG A 609 38.14 -1.77 -1.60
N LEU A 610 38.16 -0.44 -1.54
CA LEU A 610 39.16 0.33 -0.80
C LEU A 610 38.97 0.25 0.72
N ASP A 611 37.74 0.06 1.19
CA ASP A 611 37.46 -0.13 2.62
C ASP A 611 37.82 -1.55 3.11
N LEU A 612 37.74 -2.59 2.25
CA LEU A 612 37.97 -4.00 2.64
C LEU A 612 39.30 -4.27 3.37
N PRO A 613 40.47 -3.75 2.95
CA PRO A 613 41.75 -4.06 3.59
C PRO A 613 41.81 -3.65 5.07
N ALA A 614 41.07 -2.62 5.46
CA ALA A 614 40.99 -2.16 6.85
C ALA A 614 39.99 -2.98 7.69
N LEU A 615 39.14 -3.77 7.05
CA LEU A 615 37.99 -4.42 7.69
C LEU A 615 38.13 -5.94 7.75
N CYS A 616 38.55 -6.61 6.69
CA CYS A 616 38.55 -8.07 6.60
C CYS A 616 39.79 -8.62 5.89
N SER A 617 40.14 -9.87 6.22
CA SER A 617 41.30 -10.56 5.62
C SER A 617 40.92 -11.25 4.30
N ARG A 618 40.48 -10.47 3.31
CA ARG A 618 40.01 -10.93 1.98
C ARG A 618 40.89 -10.37 0.87
N ILE A 619 42.16 -10.77 0.87
CA ILE A 619 43.18 -10.23 -0.06
C ILE A 619 42.82 -10.48 -1.52
N GLU A 620 42.11 -11.57 -1.80
CA GLU A 620 41.56 -11.92 -3.10
C GLU A 620 40.55 -10.89 -3.64
N LEU A 621 40.01 -10.03 -2.77
CA LEU A 621 39.08 -8.96 -3.12
C LEU A 621 39.74 -7.58 -3.19
N HIS A 622 41.02 -7.43 -2.83
CA HIS A 622 41.68 -6.14 -2.83
C HIS A 622 41.96 -5.64 -4.25
N ILE A 623 42.01 -4.32 -4.41
CA ILE A 623 42.45 -3.71 -5.67
C ILE A 623 43.93 -4.04 -5.87
N MET A 624 44.27 -4.53 -7.05
CA MET A 624 45.64 -4.89 -7.43
C MET A 624 46.52 -3.63 -7.59
N ASN A 625 47.84 -3.79 -7.55
CA ASN A 625 48.78 -2.67 -7.67
C ASN A 625 48.67 -1.91 -9.00
N ASP A 626 48.19 -2.57 -10.06
CA ASP A 626 47.90 -1.98 -11.38
C ASP A 626 46.54 -1.27 -11.45
N GLY A 627 45.80 -1.22 -10.33
CA GLY A 627 44.47 -0.61 -10.25
C GLY A 627 43.32 -1.53 -10.66
N ARG A 628 43.59 -2.78 -11.08
CA ARG A 628 42.55 -3.74 -11.49
C ARG A 628 41.74 -4.23 -10.28
N ILE A 629 40.42 -4.32 -10.46
CA ILE A 629 39.50 -4.86 -9.45
C ILE A 629 39.25 -6.35 -9.75
N PRO A 630 39.62 -7.28 -8.85
CA PRO A 630 39.37 -8.70 -9.05
C PRO A 630 37.88 -9.02 -9.15
N VAL A 631 37.52 -9.95 -10.03
CA VAL A 631 36.15 -10.47 -10.11
C VAL A 631 35.90 -11.37 -8.89
N PRO A 632 34.90 -11.07 -8.05
CA PRO A 632 34.63 -11.88 -6.87
C PRO A 632 33.91 -13.18 -7.25
N ILE A 633 34.08 -14.20 -6.42
CA ILE A 633 33.47 -15.54 -6.60
C ILE A 633 31.94 -15.53 -6.60
N PHE A 634 31.31 -14.51 -6.00
CA PHE A 634 29.86 -14.37 -5.94
C PHE A 634 29.26 -13.67 -7.18
N ARG A 635 30.08 -13.10 -8.07
CA ARG A 635 29.56 -12.43 -9.27
C ARG A 635 29.23 -13.47 -10.33
N LEU A 636 28.00 -13.43 -10.83
CA LEU A 636 27.56 -14.32 -11.90
C LEU A 636 28.30 -14.00 -13.21
N SER A 637 28.81 -15.06 -13.85
CA SER A 637 29.35 -14.98 -15.21
C SER A 637 28.24 -14.62 -16.22
N ALA A 638 28.60 -14.16 -17.41
CA ALA A 638 27.61 -13.86 -18.45
C ALA A 638 26.73 -15.08 -18.79
N GLN A 639 27.32 -16.28 -18.82
CA GLN A 639 26.62 -17.54 -19.03
C GLN A 639 25.65 -17.85 -17.88
N ALA A 640 26.10 -17.69 -16.63
CA ALA A 640 25.26 -17.94 -15.46
C ALA A 640 24.08 -16.95 -15.37
N LYS A 641 24.29 -15.67 -15.73
CA LYS A 641 23.19 -14.70 -15.83
C LYS A 641 22.16 -15.11 -16.88
N ALA A 642 22.62 -15.50 -18.07
CA ALA A 642 21.72 -15.92 -19.15
C ALA A 642 20.92 -17.17 -18.75
N ALA A 643 21.56 -18.14 -18.08
CA ALA A 643 20.90 -19.32 -17.53
C ALA A 643 19.82 -18.94 -16.50
N LEU A 644 20.15 -18.10 -15.52
CA LEU A 644 19.21 -17.61 -14.52
C LEU A 644 18.00 -16.93 -15.16
N PHE A 645 18.22 -15.99 -16.07
CA PHE A 645 17.14 -15.24 -16.70
C PHE A 645 16.27 -16.12 -17.60
N LYS A 646 16.86 -17.05 -18.35
CA LYS A 646 16.11 -18.00 -19.16
C LYS A 646 15.21 -18.88 -18.27
N TRP A 647 15.77 -19.41 -17.19
CA TRP A 647 15.06 -20.25 -16.25
C TRP A 647 13.89 -19.51 -15.58
N VAL A 648 14.13 -18.31 -15.05
CA VAL A 648 13.07 -17.47 -14.46
C VAL A 648 11.99 -17.11 -15.49
N ALA A 649 12.37 -16.82 -16.73
CA ALA A 649 11.42 -16.42 -17.76
C ALA A 649 10.59 -17.58 -18.34
N SER A 650 11.14 -18.80 -18.38
CA SER A 650 10.57 -19.92 -19.15
C SER A 650 10.02 -21.04 -18.28
N ASP A 651 10.70 -21.34 -17.16
CA ASP A 651 10.51 -22.60 -16.43
C ASP A 651 9.87 -22.37 -15.06
N VAL A 652 10.12 -21.22 -14.43
CA VAL A 652 9.51 -20.87 -13.14
C VAL A 652 8.03 -20.56 -13.33
N LYS A 653 7.18 -21.41 -12.74
CA LYS A 653 5.72 -21.27 -12.74
C LYS A 653 5.19 -21.45 -11.33
N PHE A 654 4.20 -20.65 -10.99
CA PHE A 654 3.44 -20.75 -9.74
C PHE A 654 1.96 -20.90 -10.07
N SER A 655 1.16 -21.29 -9.08
CA SER A 655 -0.29 -21.27 -9.20
C SER A 655 -0.80 -19.86 -9.44
N ASP A 656 -1.96 -19.75 -10.09
CA ASP A 656 -2.60 -18.46 -10.31
C ASP A 656 -2.87 -17.75 -8.97
N GLY A 657 -2.74 -16.42 -8.97
CA GLY A 657 -2.87 -15.58 -7.77
C GLY A 657 -1.70 -15.64 -6.76
N TYR A 658 -0.70 -16.51 -6.94
CA TYR A 658 0.38 -16.66 -5.93
C TYR A 658 1.48 -15.60 -6.01
N VAL A 659 1.95 -15.26 -7.20
CA VAL A 659 3.01 -14.28 -7.45
C VAL A 659 2.80 -13.64 -8.83
N SER A 660 3.38 -12.46 -9.08
CA SER A 660 3.30 -11.87 -10.42
C SER A 660 4.07 -12.72 -11.45
N ASN A 661 3.77 -12.51 -12.72
CA ASN A 661 4.48 -13.21 -13.79
C ASN A 661 5.94 -12.73 -13.86
N LEU A 662 6.83 -13.47 -13.18
CA LEU A 662 8.26 -13.16 -13.05
C LEU A 662 8.98 -13.04 -14.40
N SER A 663 8.47 -13.64 -15.47
CA SER A 663 9.04 -13.47 -16.82
C SER A 663 9.02 -12.02 -17.28
N ARG A 664 7.99 -11.23 -16.92
CA ARG A 664 7.90 -9.80 -17.21
C ARG A 664 8.91 -8.98 -16.42
N CYS A 665 9.41 -9.52 -15.33
CA CYS A 665 10.40 -8.85 -14.49
C CYS A 665 11.84 -9.01 -15.00
N VAL A 666 12.08 -9.83 -16.03
CA VAL A 666 13.42 -10.07 -16.59
C VAL A 666 13.74 -9.01 -17.64
N ASP A 667 14.69 -8.12 -17.33
CA ASP A 667 15.24 -7.17 -18.28
C ASP A 667 16.50 -7.76 -18.92
N HIS A 668 16.30 -8.39 -20.08
CA HIS A 668 17.39 -9.00 -20.86
C HIS A 668 18.41 -7.96 -21.36
N GLN A 669 17.98 -6.74 -21.67
CA GLN A 669 18.87 -5.68 -22.17
C GLN A 669 19.72 -5.12 -21.02
N GLY A 670 19.09 -4.84 -19.89
CA GLY A 670 19.76 -4.35 -18.68
C GLY A 670 20.46 -5.42 -17.85
N GLN A 671 20.34 -6.70 -18.21
CA GLN A 671 20.82 -7.87 -17.46
C GLN A 671 20.48 -7.80 -15.96
N LYS A 672 19.21 -7.50 -15.66
CA LYS A 672 18.72 -7.31 -14.28
C LYS A 672 17.27 -7.74 -14.14
N PHE A 673 16.81 -7.79 -12.89
CA PHE A 673 15.38 -7.78 -12.61
C PHE A 673 14.86 -6.35 -12.52
N SER A 674 13.66 -6.11 -13.06
CA SER A 674 12.97 -4.83 -13.10
C SER A 674 11.49 -5.04 -12.81
N GLY A 675 10.82 -4.09 -12.14
CA GLY A 675 9.36 -4.18 -11.95
C GLY A 675 8.87 -5.22 -10.94
N MET A 676 9.77 -5.91 -10.20
CA MET A 676 9.35 -6.83 -9.15
C MET A 676 8.67 -6.10 -8.00
N LYS A 677 7.49 -6.59 -7.59
CA LYS A 677 6.78 -6.14 -6.39
C LYS A 677 7.44 -6.71 -5.14
N SER A 678 7.16 -6.13 -3.97
CA SER A 678 7.71 -6.63 -2.70
C SER A 678 7.37 -8.10 -2.46
N HIS A 679 6.14 -8.53 -2.81
CA HIS A 679 5.72 -9.93 -2.75
C HIS A 679 6.51 -10.84 -3.68
N ASP A 680 6.82 -10.40 -4.89
CA ASP A 680 7.63 -11.17 -5.83
C ASP A 680 9.03 -11.40 -5.27
N CYS A 681 9.63 -10.37 -4.64
CA CYS A 681 10.92 -10.47 -3.98
C CYS A 681 10.88 -11.44 -2.78
N HIS A 682 9.84 -11.34 -1.94
CA HIS A 682 9.64 -12.27 -0.81
C HIS A 682 9.59 -13.72 -1.30
N VAL A 683 8.72 -14.01 -2.28
CA VAL A 683 8.59 -15.35 -2.87
C VAL A 683 9.91 -15.81 -3.48
N PHE A 684 10.61 -14.96 -4.22
CA PHE A 684 11.90 -15.33 -4.81
C PHE A 684 12.91 -15.71 -3.71
N MET A 685 13.01 -14.93 -2.64
CA MET A 685 13.95 -15.21 -1.56
C MET A 685 13.60 -16.49 -0.79
N GLN A 686 12.34 -16.65 -0.43
CA GLN A 686 11.89 -17.78 0.40
C GLN A 686 11.82 -19.09 -0.39
N ARG A 687 11.37 -19.02 -1.66
CA ARG A 687 11.05 -20.20 -2.46
C ARG A 687 12.09 -20.52 -3.51
N LEU A 688 12.75 -19.52 -4.13
CA LEU A 688 13.61 -19.75 -5.29
C LEU A 688 15.11 -19.69 -4.96
N LEU A 689 15.58 -18.74 -4.14
CA LEU A 689 17.01 -18.64 -3.78
C LEU A 689 17.64 -19.96 -3.31
N PRO A 690 16.94 -20.84 -2.55
CA PRO A 690 17.51 -22.11 -2.11
C PRO A 690 18.04 -23.01 -3.23
N PHE A 691 17.56 -22.89 -4.46
CA PHE A 691 18.05 -23.67 -5.60
C PHE A 691 18.46 -22.83 -6.82
N ALA A 692 17.91 -21.62 -6.98
CA ALA A 692 18.16 -20.76 -8.13
C ALA A 692 19.66 -20.47 -8.36
N LEU A 693 20.46 -20.47 -7.29
CA LEU A 693 21.88 -20.17 -7.35
C LEU A 693 22.78 -21.40 -7.11
N ALA A 694 22.23 -22.56 -6.81
CA ALA A 694 23.00 -23.74 -6.36
C ALA A 694 24.06 -24.19 -7.37
N GLU A 695 23.73 -24.13 -8.66
CA GLU A 695 24.64 -24.49 -9.76
C GLU A 695 25.32 -23.27 -10.40
N LEU A 696 24.96 -22.05 -9.99
CA LEU A 696 25.41 -20.81 -10.62
C LEU A 696 26.52 -20.09 -9.86
N VAL A 697 26.67 -20.38 -8.56
CA VAL A 697 27.74 -19.85 -7.71
C VAL A 697 28.43 -20.98 -6.95
N PRO A 698 29.66 -20.78 -6.45
CA PRO A 698 30.31 -21.75 -5.58
C PRO A 698 29.46 -22.08 -4.35
N LYS A 699 29.54 -23.33 -3.88
CA LYS A 699 28.76 -23.85 -2.75
C LYS A 699 28.77 -22.92 -1.52
N GLU A 700 29.94 -22.41 -1.15
CA GLU A 700 30.12 -21.49 -0.02
C GLU A 700 29.36 -20.15 -0.17
N VAL A 701 29.14 -19.67 -1.41
CA VAL A 701 28.33 -18.48 -1.68
C VAL A 701 26.85 -18.84 -1.62
N HIS A 702 26.47 -19.98 -2.22
CA HIS A 702 25.09 -20.45 -2.22
C HIS A 702 24.58 -20.70 -0.80
N GLU A 703 25.34 -21.43 0.04
CA GLU A 703 25.02 -21.69 1.45
C GLU A 703 24.82 -20.39 2.26
N ALA A 704 25.62 -19.36 1.96
CA ALA A 704 25.48 -18.05 2.62
C ALA A 704 24.21 -17.29 2.22
N LEU A 705 23.68 -17.54 1.01
CA LEU A 705 22.48 -16.88 0.48
C LEU A 705 21.20 -17.66 0.79
N ALA A 706 21.27 -18.99 0.78
CA ALA A 706 20.14 -19.89 0.92
C ALA A 706 19.93 -20.40 2.36
N GLY A 707 20.98 -20.33 3.21
CA GLY A 707 21.02 -21.05 4.48
C GLY A 707 21.30 -22.54 4.27
N ASN A 708 21.87 -23.20 5.28
CA ASN A 708 21.98 -24.65 5.29
C ASN A 708 20.62 -25.24 5.71
N LYS A 709 20.05 -26.12 4.88
CA LYS A 709 19.04 -27.06 5.35
C LYS A 709 19.69 -28.18 6.15
#